data_AF-A0A1I8I7T0-F1
#
_entry.id   AF-A0A1I8I7T0-F1
#
_cell.length_a   1.000
_cell.length_b   1.000
_cell.length_c   1.000
_cell.angle_alpha   90.00
_cell.angle_beta   90.00
_cell.angle_gamma   90.00
#
_symmetry.space_group_name_H-M   'P 1'
#
loop_
_entity.id
_entity.type
_entity.pdbx_description
1 polymer ?
#
loop_
_entity_poly.entity_id
_entity_poly.type
_entity_poly.pdbx_seq_one_letter_code
_entity_poly.pdbx_strand_id
1 'polypeptide(L)'
;MSGADESNELVITPLGSGQEVGRSCIMLKFKGKLVVLDCGIHPGLRSNESLPFIDNIEHEKVDVLLVSHFHLDHCGGLPYLLSKTPFRGRVFMTHATKAIYRWLLCDFVKVSNNSSEAALYADQDIQSSMERIETIDFHQELEVNGIKFTAYHAGHVLGAAMFLIEIAGVRILYTGDFSRQEDRHLMSAELPPCRPDVLITESTYGTHIHDRREEREARFVGLVHDIVARGGRCLIPAFALGRAQELMLILDEYWSLHPELHRIPIYYASQLAKKCMAVYQTYIHAMNESVRNKIVNNNPFVFKHISNLRNVDIYVDSGPCVIMASPGMMQNGLSRELFENWCTDKRNGVIIAGYCVEGTLAKQILSHPQEVTTMSGQTLPLKCSVDYVSFSAHTDYQQTSEFIRDLRPAHIVLVHGEQNEMLRLRSALLRQYEDEPDYRLDIFTPKNCESVSLHFRGEKTAKVVGSLAKSAPTEGQPLSGILMKKNFSYHLVHETDLPTYTDLATSEVTQRMAVHFSMPPSLLYFHLAVVAGSVETVRQKGDCHVYRVFQCVTVTWEPRQVLIEWQSNPVSDMFADAVQTVILKAELEGMPWQSVPAPARQDSTAFRTALLETLSEMFGPDSVQGRPDPRKSGLTFQLVVRNRQVEVDTGRLTATCEEDAPLQQLVRTVINRLRQVLLPPLLEKLKKLGSRDGAEGTSMTFDINEPVIVNVYDMYWTNGYTNNLGVGIYHSGVQVYNREYTYGGHPSETSGIFTIAPQNAEELGENFKLKTSIPLGCTHLSQEEIDEVMVNLGQKFTGKDYHLTRQNCNHFSNNMLAIICNSSLPKWVNRLATVSTTVPFIERAIPKEWLRPQDGSELDDEF
;
A
#
# COMPACT_ATOMS: atom_id res chain seq x y z
N MET A 1 17.58 13.05 4.75
CA MET A 1 17.59 11.60 4.48
C MET A 1 16.19 11.21 4.09
N SER A 2 15.95 10.94 2.81
CA SER A 2 14.63 10.52 2.32
C SER A 2 14.41 9.07 2.75
N GLY A 3 13.42 8.81 3.61
CA GLY A 3 12.98 7.46 3.91
C GLY A 3 12.68 6.75 2.60
N ALA A 4 13.44 5.69 2.30
CA ALA A 4 13.13 4.82 1.20
C ALA A 4 11.73 4.26 1.46
N ASP A 5 10.82 4.44 0.52
CA ASP A 5 9.49 3.85 0.55
C ASP A 5 9.68 2.32 0.55
N GLU A 6 9.65 1.70 1.74
CA GLU A 6 9.79 0.24 2.00
C GLU A 6 8.89 -0.59 1.06
N SER A 7 7.87 0.02 0.46
CA SER A 7 7.04 -0.63 -0.54
C SER A 7 7.79 -1.07 -1.81
N ASN A 8 8.99 -0.56 -2.11
CA ASN A 8 9.75 -0.89 -3.33
C ASN A 8 10.79 -2.00 -3.15
N GLU A 9 10.88 -2.58 -1.95
CA GLU A 9 11.83 -3.64 -1.64
C GLU A 9 11.15 -5.02 -1.80
N LEU A 10 11.67 -5.84 -2.72
CA LEU A 10 11.37 -7.27 -2.83
C LEU A 10 12.31 -8.02 -1.89
N VAL A 11 11.75 -8.72 -0.91
CA VAL A 11 12.50 -9.54 0.04
C VAL A 11 12.22 -11.01 -0.22
N ILE A 12 13.29 -11.78 -0.41
CA ILE A 12 13.27 -13.23 -0.65
C ILE A 12 13.98 -13.91 0.51
N THR A 13 13.27 -14.77 1.25
CA THR A 13 13.80 -15.46 2.43
C THR A 13 13.56 -16.97 2.30
N PRO A 14 14.60 -17.79 2.08
CA PRO A 14 14.47 -19.23 2.19
C PRO A 14 14.24 -19.59 3.66
N LEU A 15 13.16 -20.30 3.95
CA LEU A 15 12.86 -20.90 5.25
C LEU A 15 13.22 -22.39 5.28
N GLY A 16 13.62 -22.93 4.13
CA GLY A 16 14.24 -24.23 3.95
C GLY A 16 14.85 -24.30 2.56
N SER A 17 15.78 -25.24 2.34
CA SER A 17 16.57 -25.33 1.10
C SER A 17 17.50 -24.14 0.80
N GLY A 18 17.78 -23.27 1.78
CA GLY A 18 18.86 -22.28 1.71
C GLY A 18 20.20 -22.91 2.08
N GLN A 19 21.07 -23.15 1.09
CA GLN A 19 22.34 -23.90 1.21
C GLN A 19 22.20 -25.36 1.70
N GLU A 20 21.03 -25.96 1.47
CA GLU A 20 20.78 -27.39 1.72
C GLU A 20 19.82 -27.96 0.67
N VAL A 21 19.69 -29.30 0.64
CA VAL A 21 18.66 -30.02 -0.13
C VAL A 21 17.64 -30.60 0.86
N GLY A 22 16.36 -30.29 0.68
CA GLY A 22 15.27 -30.73 1.56
C GLY A 22 14.48 -29.57 2.17
N ARG A 23 13.24 -29.86 2.61
CA ARG A 23 12.30 -28.91 3.23
C ARG A 23 12.15 -27.57 2.49
N SER A 24 12.11 -27.59 1.15
CA SER A 24 11.92 -26.41 0.30
C SER A 24 10.74 -25.57 0.78
N CYS A 25 11.04 -24.31 1.10
CA CYS A 25 10.06 -23.30 1.48
C CYS A 25 10.70 -21.92 1.32
N ILE A 26 10.24 -21.13 0.36
CA ILE A 26 10.78 -19.78 0.10
C ILE A 26 9.66 -18.76 0.29
N MET A 27 9.92 -17.76 1.12
CA MET A 27 9.01 -16.66 1.39
C MET A 27 9.37 -15.45 0.52
N LEU A 28 8.38 -14.88 -0.17
CA LEU A 28 8.51 -13.67 -0.99
C LEU A 28 7.63 -12.57 -0.40
N LYS A 29 8.22 -11.42 -0.08
CA LYS A 29 7.52 -10.21 0.34
C LYS A 29 7.76 -9.08 -0.66
N PHE A 30 6.70 -8.54 -1.24
CA PHE A 30 6.80 -7.36 -2.12
C PHE A 30 5.51 -6.56 -2.14
N LYS A 31 5.58 -5.23 -2.03
CA LYS A 31 4.41 -4.34 -2.15
C LYS A 31 3.24 -4.73 -1.22
N GLY A 32 3.56 -5.21 0.00
CA GLY A 32 2.58 -5.68 0.98
C GLY A 32 1.92 -7.03 0.65
N LYS A 33 2.45 -7.76 -0.33
CA LYS A 33 2.03 -9.11 -0.70
C LYS A 33 3.01 -10.13 -0.15
N LEU A 34 2.47 -11.27 0.29
CA LEU A 34 3.24 -12.38 0.85
C LEU A 34 2.93 -13.66 0.09
N VAL A 35 3.92 -14.19 -0.62
CA VAL A 35 3.83 -15.46 -1.36
C VAL A 35 4.76 -16.48 -0.73
N VAL A 36 4.31 -17.72 -0.57
CA VAL A 36 5.14 -18.86 -0.14
C VAL A 36 5.30 -19.83 -1.30
N LEU A 37 6.53 -20.22 -1.60
CA LEU A 37 6.86 -21.18 -2.63
C LEU A 37 7.29 -22.48 -1.96
N ASP A 38 6.55 -23.54 -2.23
CA ASP A 38 6.70 -24.86 -1.62
C ASP A 38 6.59 -24.89 -0.08
N CYS A 39 6.34 -26.08 0.44
CA CYS A 39 6.35 -26.38 1.87
C CYS A 39 6.65 -27.87 2.07
N GLY A 40 7.94 -28.20 2.08
CA GLY A 40 8.43 -29.57 2.18
C GLY A 40 8.76 -30.07 3.58
N ILE A 41 9.39 -31.25 3.64
CA ILE A 41 10.09 -31.79 4.82
C ILE A 41 11.51 -32.19 4.46
N HIS A 42 12.41 -32.21 5.44
CA HIS A 42 13.80 -32.63 5.25
C HIS A 42 13.91 -34.15 5.50
N PRO A 43 14.23 -34.97 4.48
CA PRO A 43 14.23 -36.44 4.61
C PRO A 43 15.28 -37.01 5.58
N GLY A 44 16.35 -36.25 5.86
CA GLY A 44 17.39 -36.62 6.82
C GLY A 44 17.12 -36.20 8.27
N LEU A 45 16.06 -35.41 8.53
CA LEU A 45 15.69 -34.96 9.87
C LEU A 45 14.38 -35.62 10.32
N ARG A 46 14.07 -35.52 11.61
CA ARG A 46 12.92 -36.21 12.21
C ARG A 46 11.94 -35.23 12.85
N SER A 47 10.69 -35.68 12.99
CA SER A 47 9.64 -34.93 13.71
C SER A 47 9.59 -33.46 13.26
N ASN A 48 9.35 -32.52 14.18
CA ASN A 48 9.23 -31.09 13.86
C ASN A 48 10.51 -30.48 13.26
N GLU A 49 11.70 -31.03 13.52
CA GLU A 49 12.96 -30.52 12.95
C GLU A 49 13.03 -30.71 11.42
N SER A 50 12.26 -31.64 10.89
CA SER A 50 12.13 -31.85 9.45
C SER A 50 11.36 -30.74 8.74
N LEU A 51 10.56 -29.94 9.46
CA LEU A 51 9.82 -28.83 8.87
C LEU A 51 10.76 -27.67 8.50
N PRO A 52 10.36 -26.80 7.56
CA PRO A 52 11.00 -25.51 7.36
C PRO A 52 10.86 -24.63 8.61
N PHE A 53 11.59 -23.51 8.67
CA PHE A 53 11.47 -22.50 9.72
C PHE A 53 10.17 -21.68 9.57
N ILE A 54 9.03 -22.37 9.59
CA ILE A 54 7.69 -21.84 9.32
C ILE A 54 7.21 -20.86 10.39
N ASP A 55 7.81 -20.87 11.59
CA ASP A 55 7.53 -19.91 12.66
C ASP A 55 7.85 -18.46 12.26
N ASN A 56 8.71 -18.28 11.26
CA ASN A 56 9.04 -16.96 10.70
C ASN A 56 7.99 -16.47 9.68
N ILE A 57 6.96 -17.26 9.37
CA ILE A 57 5.87 -16.88 8.46
C ILE A 57 4.75 -16.23 9.26
N GLU A 58 4.34 -15.05 8.81
CA GLU A 58 3.10 -14.42 9.27
C GLU A 58 1.90 -15.12 8.59
N HIS A 59 1.54 -16.33 9.04
CA HIS A 59 0.64 -17.25 8.34
C HIS A 59 -0.69 -16.64 7.88
N GLU A 60 -1.27 -15.73 8.65
CA GLU A 60 -2.54 -15.08 8.35
C GLU A 60 -2.44 -14.06 7.20
N LYS A 61 -1.22 -13.57 6.91
CA LYS A 61 -0.95 -12.59 5.86
C LYS A 61 -0.55 -13.21 4.53
N VAL A 62 -0.33 -14.53 4.46
CA VAL A 62 0.05 -15.19 3.21
C VAL A 62 -1.12 -15.12 2.23
N ASP A 63 -0.91 -14.50 1.07
CA ASP A 63 -1.92 -14.40 0.02
C ASP A 63 -2.02 -15.71 -0.77
N VAL A 64 -0.86 -16.22 -1.21
CA VAL A 64 -0.74 -17.36 -2.14
C VAL A 64 0.38 -18.29 -1.69
N LEU A 65 0.13 -19.60 -1.74
CA LEU A 65 1.15 -20.64 -1.66
C LEU A 65 1.16 -21.43 -2.97
N LEU A 66 2.32 -21.52 -3.63
CA LEU A 66 2.49 -22.24 -4.89
C LEU A 66 3.35 -23.47 -4.64
N VAL A 67 2.83 -24.66 -4.97
CA VAL A 67 3.60 -25.91 -4.86
C VAL A 67 4.04 -26.38 -6.23
N SER A 68 5.36 -26.44 -6.45
CA SER A 68 6.01 -26.80 -7.70
C SER A 68 5.69 -28.22 -8.13
N HIS A 69 5.87 -29.19 -7.24
CA HIS A 69 5.68 -30.61 -7.54
C HIS A 69 5.45 -31.47 -6.29
N PHE A 70 5.25 -32.78 -6.49
CA PHE A 70 4.75 -33.70 -5.46
C PHE A 70 5.83 -34.34 -4.57
N HIS A 71 7.12 -34.04 -4.73
CA HIS A 71 8.14 -34.65 -3.88
C HIS A 71 8.03 -34.15 -2.42
N LEU A 72 8.43 -35.00 -1.48
CA LEU A 72 8.25 -34.76 -0.04
C LEU A 72 8.96 -33.50 0.44
N ASP A 73 10.13 -33.23 -0.11
CA ASP A 73 10.92 -32.03 0.12
C ASP A 73 10.33 -30.75 -0.45
N HIS A 74 9.23 -30.81 -1.21
CA HIS A 74 8.51 -29.63 -1.71
C HIS A 74 7.06 -29.52 -1.21
N CYS A 75 6.42 -30.63 -0.86
CA CYS A 75 5.02 -30.61 -0.41
C CYS A 75 4.74 -31.35 0.91
N GLY A 76 5.73 -32.04 1.49
CA GLY A 76 5.54 -32.89 2.66
C GLY A 76 5.18 -32.14 3.94
N GLY A 77 5.49 -30.85 4.05
CA GLY A 77 5.14 -30.00 5.19
C GLY A 77 3.74 -29.38 5.06
N LEU A 78 3.13 -29.47 3.88
CA LEU A 78 1.88 -28.77 3.57
C LEU A 78 0.68 -29.17 4.47
N PRO A 79 0.41 -30.45 4.79
CA PRO A 79 -0.69 -30.79 5.69
C PRO A 79 -0.50 -30.20 7.09
N TYR A 80 0.75 -30.13 7.57
CA TYR A 80 1.07 -29.49 8.85
C TYR A 80 0.74 -28.00 8.79
N LEU A 81 1.25 -27.30 7.77
CA LEU A 81 1.00 -25.86 7.59
C LEU A 81 -0.51 -25.56 7.53
N LEU A 82 -1.28 -26.34 6.75
CA LEU A 82 -2.70 -26.03 6.52
C LEU A 82 -3.63 -26.40 7.68
N SER A 83 -3.27 -27.39 8.49
CA SER A 83 -4.14 -27.93 9.54
C SER A 83 -3.69 -27.59 10.96
N LYS A 84 -2.41 -27.26 11.16
CA LYS A 84 -1.83 -26.99 12.50
C LYS A 84 -1.40 -25.54 12.71
N THR A 85 -1.54 -24.67 11.72
CA THR A 85 -1.19 -23.24 11.82
C THR A 85 -2.39 -22.35 11.44
N PRO A 86 -2.40 -21.05 11.78
CA PRO A 86 -3.48 -20.13 11.40
C PRO A 86 -3.43 -19.69 9.92
N PHE A 87 -2.80 -20.45 9.03
CA PHE A 87 -2.68 -20.14 7.61
C PHE A 87 -4.05 -20.03 6.92
N ARG A 88 -4.29 -18.90 6.23
CA ARG A 88 -5.55 -18.59 5.51
C ARG A 88 -5.40 -18.33 4.01
N GLY A 89 -4.17 -18.34 3.49
CA GLY A 89 -3.90 -18.12 2.07
C GLY A 89 -4.50 -19.18 1.15
N ARG A 90 -4.52 -18.88 -0.15
CA ARG A 90 -4.93 -19.82 -1.21
C ARG A 90 -3.73 -20.66 -1.65
N VAL A 91 -3.94 -21.95 -1.89
CA VAL A 91 -2.86 -22.89 -2.24
C VAL A 91 -3.09 -23.41 -3.65
N PHE A 92 -2.06 -23.44 -4.49
CA PHE A 92 -2.17 -23.93 -5.86
C PHE A 92 -1.16 -25.04 -6.17
N MET A 93 -1.64 -26.05 -6.90
CA MET A 93 -0.88 -27.14 -7.49
C MET A 93 -1.34 -27.37 -8.93
N THR A 94 -0.52 -28.01 -9.76
CA THR A 94 -1.05 -28.59 -11.00
C THR A 94 -1.99 -29.76 -10.70
N HIS A 95 -2.85 -30.11 -11.66
CA HIS A 95 -3.80 -31.22 -11.51
C HIS A 95 -3.11 -32.55 -11.17
N ALA A 96 -2.02 -32.88 -11.87
CA ALA A 96 -1.25 -34.10 -11.63
C ALA A 96 -0.56 -34.07 -10.25
N THR A 97 0.05 -32.95 -9.86
CA THR A 97 0.68 -32.79 -8.55
C THR A 97 -0.33 -33.03 -7.41
N LYS A 98 -1.51 -32.42 -7.47
CA LYS A 98 -2.56 -32.62 -6.46
C LYS A 98 -3.03 -34.08 -6.36
N ALA A 99 -3.18 -34.76 -7.50
CA ALA A 99 -3.61 -36.16 -7.53
C ALA A 99 -2.56 -37.11 -6.92
N ILE A 100 -1.28 -36.86 -7.18
CA ILE A 100 -0.17 -37.68 -6.69
C ILE A 100 0.11 -37.39 -5.21
N TYR A 101 0.06 -36.10 -4.81
CA TYR A 101 0.24 -35.61 -3.45
C TYR A 101 -0.52 -36.45 -2.41
N ARG A 102 -1.82 -36.69 -2.64
CA ARG A 102 -2.65 -37.47 -1.70
C ARG A 102 -2.06 -38.84 -1.40
N TRP A 103 -1.66 -39.56 -2.45
CA TRP A 103 -1.17 -40.94 -2.32
C TRP A 103 0.24 -41.00 -1.77
N LEU A 104 1.10 -40.09 -2.21
CA LEU A 104 2.49 -40.03 -1.77
C LEU A 104 2.58 -39.71 -0.27
N LEU A 105 1.77 -38.76 0.23
CA LEU A 105 1.72 -38.47 1.66
C LEU A 105 1.08 -39.59 2.48
N CYS A 106 0.12 -40.35 1.93
CA CYS A 106 -0.36 -41.57 2.59
C CYS A 106 0.78 -42.56 2.83
N ASP A 107 1.64 -42.75 1.83
CA ASP A 107 2.79 -43.67 1.94
C ASP A 107 3.72 -43.19 3.04
N PHE A 108 4.06 -41.90 3.00
CA PHE A 108 4.95 -41.27 3.96
C PHE A 108 4.45 -41.42 5.41
N VAL A 109 3.17 -41.16 5.68
CA VAL A 109 2.59 -41.32 7.03
C VAL A 109 2.61 -42.78 7.47
N LYS A 110 2.31 -43.74 6.57
CA LYS A 110 2.37 -45.17 6.90
C LYS A 110 3.79 -45.64 7.22
N VAL A 111 4.74 -45.23 6.40
CA VAL A 111 6.17 -45.57 6.56
C VAL A 111 6.72 -44.93 7.84
N SER A 112 6.30 -43.70 8.16
CA SER A 112 6.69 -43.01 9.40
C SER A 112 6.03 -43.59 10.66
N ASN A 113 4.76 -44.03 10.60
CA ASN A 113 4.05 -44.62 11.75
C ASN A 113 4.62 -45.96 12.26
N ASN A 114 5.49 -46.62 11.47
CA ASN A 114 6.25 -47.78 11.93
C ASN A 114 7.44 -47.40 12.84
N SER A 115 7.71 -46.11 13.02
CA SER A 115 8.66 -45.59 13.99
C SER A 115 7.96 -45.24 15.31
N SER A 116 8.68 -45.34 16.44
CA SER A 116 8.16 -45.05 17.78
C SER A 116 7.98 -43.54 18.09
N GLU A 117 8.16 -42.66 17.09
CA GLU A 117 8.07 -41.20 17.24
C GLU A 117 6.69 -40.67 16.81
N ALA A 118 6.32 -39.47 17.31
CA ALA A 118 5.05 -38.84 16.99
C ALA A 118 5.04 -38.36 15.52
N ALA A 119 4.04 -38.78 14.75
CA ALA A 119 3.85 -38.33 13.38
C ALA A 119 3.51 -36.82 13.31
N LEU A 120 4.02 -36.14 12.28
CA LEU A 120 3.74 -34.71 12.03
C LEU A 120 2.24 -34.42 11.85
N TYR A 121 1.53 -35.34 11.18
CA TYR A 121 0.11 -35.20 10.86
C TYR A 121 -0.52 -36.57 10.57
N ALA A 122 -1.85 -36.64 10.64
CA ALA A 122 -2.63 -37.84 10.38
C ALA A 122 -3.23 -37.86 8.96
N ASP A 123 -3.77 -39.00 8.54
CA ASP A 123 -4.44 -39.15 7.24
C ASP A 123 -5.61 -38.16 7.06
N GLN A 124 -6.30 -37.82 8.16
CA GLN A 124 -7.38 -36.83 8.17
C GLN A 124 -6.86 -35.43 7.83
N ASP A 125 -5.68 -35.05 8.33
CA ASP A 125 -5.07 -33.75 8.01
C ASP A 125 -4.71 -33.67 6.51
N ILE A 126 -4.26 -34.78 5.91
CA ILE A 126 -4.02 -34.87 4.46
C ILE A 126 -5.33 -34.69 3.69
N GLN A 127 -6.41 -35.36 4.12
CA GLN A 127 -7.72 -35.24 3.46
C GLN A 127 -8.25 -33.80 3.54
N SER A 128 -8.17 -33.15 4.70
CA SER A 128 -8.57 -31.75 4.85
C SER A 128 -7.69 -30.80 4.04
N SER A 129 -6.39 -31.08 3.88
CA SER A 129 -5.51 -30.29 3.03
C SER A 129 -5.94 -30.32 1.55
N MET A 130 -6.44 -31.46 1.05
CA MET A 130 -6.89 -31.62 -0.35
C MET A 130 -8.05 -30.70 -0.72
N GLU A 131 -8.92 -30.39 0.23
CA GLU A 131 -10.08 -29.50 0.04
C GLU A 131 -9.66 -28.03 -0.08
N ARG A 132 -8.53 -27.65 0.52
CA ARG A 132 -7.98 -26.30 0.48
C ARG A 132 -7.04 -26.03 -0.70
N ILE A 133 -6.57 -27.07 -1.39
CA ILE A 133 -5.67 -26.95 -2.53
C ILE A 133 -6.49 -26.73 -3.79
N GLU A 134 -6.24 -25.64 -4.50
CA GLU A 134 -6.79 -25.34 -5.80
C GLU A 134 -5.87 -25.84 -6.91
N THR A 135 -6.42 -26.07 -8.10
CA THR A 135 -5.65 -26.55 -9.26
C THR A 135 -5.48 -25.45 -10.29
N ILE A 136 -4.30 -25.41 -10.91
CA ILE A 136 -3.97 -24.53 -12.03
C ILE A 136 -3.54 -25.38 -13.24
N ASP A 137 -4.00 -25.01 -14.42
CA ASP A 137 -3.54 -25.59 -15.69
C ASP A 137 -2.21 -24.97 -16.12
N PHE A 138 -1.42 -25.72 -16.90
CA PHE A 138 -0.23 -25.15 -17.53
C PHE A 138 -0.63 -24.00 -18.48
N HIS A 139 0.19 -22.95 -18.50
CA HIS A 139 0.01 -21.73 -19.31
C HIS A 139 -1.25 -20.91 -18.98
N GLN A 140 -1.98 -21.24 -17.91
CA GLN A 140 -3.08 -20.43 -17.41
C GLN A 140 -2.56 -19.32 -16.50
N GLU A 141 -2.92 -18.05 -16.78
CA GLU A 141 -2.68 -16.94 -15.86
C GLU A 141 -3.83 -16.85 -14.85
N LEU A 142 -3.50 -16.94 -13.55
CA LEU A 142 -4.42 -16.66 -12.45
C LEU A 142 -3.97 -15.39 -11.72
N GLU A 143 -4.93 -14.64 -11.17
CA GLU A 143 -4.67 -13.47 -10.33
C GLU A 143 -5.33 -13.63 -8.96
N VAL A 144 -4.55 -13.47 -7.88
CA VAL A 144 -5.04 -13.46 -6.50
C VAL A 144 -4.49 -12.22 -5.80
N ASN A 145 -5.38 -11.36 -5.31
CA ASN A 145 -5.02 -10.13 -4.59
C ASN A 145 -3.98 -9.25 -5.31
N GLY A 146 -3.97 -9.24 -6.65
CA GLY A 146 -3.00 -8.49 -7.46
C GLY A 146 -1.68 -9.20 -7.75
N ILE A 147 -1.53 -10.46 -7.32
CA ILE A 147 -0.41 -11.34 -7.68
C ILE A 147 -0.86 -12.17 -8.86
N LYS A 148 -0.21 -11.98 -10.01
CA LYS A 148 -0.43 -12.82 -11.19
C LYS A 148 0.56 -13.98 -11.16
N PHE A 149 0.13 -15.17 -11.51
CA PHE A 149 1.05 -16.30 -11.65
C PHE A 149 0.61 -17.25 -12.75
N THR A 150 1.60 -17.87 -13.41
CA THR A 150 1.42 -18.84 -14.50
C THR A 150 2.35 -20.02 -14.28
N ALA A 151 1.85 -21.24 -14.50
CA ALA A 151 2.62 -22.47 -14.42
C ALA A 151 3.17 -22.87 -15.80
N TYR A 152 4.48 -23.18 -15.87
CA TYR A 152 5.15 -23.74 -17.05
C TYR A 152 5.67 -25.14 -16.73
N HIS A 153 5.83 -26.00 -17.74
CA HIS A 153 6.34 -27.35 -17.50
C HIS A 153 7.78 -27.31 -16.99
N ALA A 154 8.06 -28.02 -15.88
CA ALA A 154 9.42 -28.15 -15.32
C ALA A 154 10.14 -29.44 -15.77
N GLY A 155 9.45 -30.35 -16.47
CA GLY A 155 9.98 -31.71 -16.66
C GLY A 155 10.07 -32.41 -15.30
N HIS A 156 11.22 -32.99 -14.97
CA HIS A 156 11.56 -33.57 -13.65
C HIS A 156 10.64 -34.69 -13.13
N VAL A 157 9.37 -34.42 -12.83
CA VAL A 157 8.31 -35.40 -12.51
C VAL A 157 6.97 -35.00 -13.10
N LEU A 158 6.05 -35.96 -13.23
CA LEU A 158 4.73 -35.73 -13.78
C LEU A 158 3.97 -34.61 -13.04
N GLY A 159 3.67 -33.52 -13.74
CA GLY A 159 2.96 -32.37 -13.16
C GLY A 159 3.85 -31.30 -12.52
N ALA A 160 5.17 -31.46 -12.52
CA ALA A 160 6.07 -30.44 -11.99
C ALA A 160 5.95 -29.13 -12.78
N ALA A 161 5.92 -28.01 -12.05
CA ALA A 161 5.71 -26.69 -12.60
C ALA A 161 6.75 -25.68 -12.13
N MET A 162 7.21 -24.86 -13.08
CA MET A 162 7.89 -23.60 -12.79
C MET A 162 6.84 -22.50 -12.72
N PHE A 163 6.85 -21.69 -11.67
CA PHE A 163 5.89 -20.60 -11.50
C PHE A 163 6.51 -19.26 -11.87
N LEU A 164 5.98 -18.62 -12.91
CA LEU A 164 6.24 -17.23 -13.20
C LEU A 164 5.24 -16.38 -12.44
N ILE A 165 5.73 -15.51 -11.56
CA ILE A 165 4.95 -14.65 -10.67
C ILE A 165 5.20 -13.21 -11.06
N GLU A 166 4.13 -12.42 -11.24
CA GLU A 166 4.20 -10.99 -11.55
C GLU A 166 3.46 -10.19 -10.48
N ILE A 167 4.19 -9.28 -9.81
CA ILE A 167 3.66 -8.37 -8.79
C ILE A 167 4.12 -6.97 -9.14
N ALA A 168 3.16 -6.07 -9.40
CA ALA A 168 3.44 -4.67 -9.75
C ALA A 168 4.45 -4.50 -10.91
N GLY A 169 4.44 -5.42 -11.88
CA GLY A 169 5.33 -5.42 -13.05
C GLY A 169 6.68 -6.12 -12.85
N VAL A 170 7.06 -6.46 -11.61
CA VAL A 170 8.27 -7.25 -11.33
C VAL A 170 7.96 -8.73 -11.52
N ARG A 171 8.79 -9.41 -12.32
CA ARG A 171 8.62 -10.83 -12.68
C ARG A 171 9.65 -11.71 -11.97
N ILE A 172 9.15 -12.71 -11.27
CA ILE A 172 9.93 -13.68 -10.51
C ILE A 172 9.63 -15.06 -11.07
N LEU A 173 10.62 -15.78 -11.55
CA LEU A 173 10.47 -17.18 -11.96
C LEU A 173 11.03 -18.09 -10.87
N TYR A 174 10.18 -18.96 -10.32
CA TYR A 174 10.60 -20.05 -9.44
C TYR A 174 10.57 -21.38 -10.18
N THR A 175 11.70 -22.08 -10.26
CA THR A 175 11.79 -23.32 -11.03
C THR A 175 11.21 -24.53 -10.29
N GLY A 176 11.23 -24.52 -8.95
CA GLY A 176 11.24 -25.77 -8.20
C GLY A 176 12.41 -26.65 -8.66
N ASP A 177 12.18 -27.95 -8.75
CA ASP A 177 13.09 -28.88 -9.43
C ASP A 177 12.70 -29.03 -10.90
N PHE A 178 13.69 -28.97 -11.79
CA PHE A 178 13.45 -28.99 -13.22
C PHE A 178 14.51 -29.80 -13.99
N SER A 179 14.13 -30.30 -15.17
CA SER A 179 15.04 -30.98 -16.09
C SER A 179 14.91 -30.42 -17.49
N ARG A 180 16.03 -30.13 -18.14
CA ARG A 180 16.06 -29.64 -19.53
C ARG A 180 16.28 -30.76 -20.55
N GLN A 181 16.28 -32.01 -20.13
CA GLN A 181 16.36 -33.18 -21.01
C GLN A 181 15.02 -33.92 -21.03
N GLU A 182 14.54 -34.25 -22.23
CA GLU A 182 13.38 -35.12 -22.40
C GLU A 182 13.73 -36.54 -21.94
N ASP A 183 12.88 -37.15 -21.11
CA ASP A 183 13.00 -38.55 -20.69
C ASP A 183 12.04 -39.43 -21.52
N ARG A 184 11.88 -40.73 -21.21
CA ARG A 184 11.01 -41.60 -22.00
C ARG A 184 9.53 -41.21 -21.93
N HIS A 185 9.09 -40.46 -20.92
CA HIS A 185 7.69 -40.09 -20.71
C HIS A 185 7.39 -38.62 -20.42
N LEU A 186 8.35 -37.81 -19.98
CA LEU A 186 8.21 -36.41 -19.64
C LEU A 186 8.93 -35.53 -20.65
N MET A 187 8.35 -34.36 -20.85
CA MET A 187 8.95 -33.27 -21.60
C MET A 187 10.07 -32.59 -20.82
N SER A 188 10.95 -31.90 -21.54
CA SER A 188 11.90 -30.96 -20.95
C SER A 188 11.19 -29.72 -20.39
N ALA A 189 11.83 -29.04 -19.44
CA ALA A 189 11.38 -27.77 -18.91
C ALA A 189 11.30 -26.70 -20.00
N GLU A 190 10.26 -25.88 -19.96
CA GLU A 190 9.99 -24.83 -20.95
C GLU A 190 10.79 -23.54 -20.69
N LEU A 191 10.92 -22.69 -21.71
CA LEU A 191 11.33 -21.30 -21.52
C LEU A 191 10.06 -20.43 -21.49
N PRO A 192 9.79 -19.70 -20.40
CA PRO A 192 8.73 -18.70 -20.39
C PRO A 192 8.90 -17.67 -21.53
N PRO A 193 7.79 -17.13 -22.08
CA PRO A 193 7.81 -16.22 -23.22
C PRO A 193 8.40 -14.84 -22.90
N CYS A 194 8.56 -14.51 -21.61
CA CYS A 194 9.12 -13.25 -21.16
C CYS A 194 10.30 -13.47 -20.22
N ARG A 195 11.25 -12.53 -20.24
CA ARG A 195 12.39 -12.53 -19.32
C ARG A 195 11.92 -12.18 -17.90
N PRO A 196 12.30 -12.99 -16.89
CA PRO A 196 12.09 -12.63 -15.49
C PRO A 196 13.16 -11.65 -15.00
N ASP A 197 12.81 -10.77 -14.07
CA ASP A 197 13.76 -9.89 -13.38
C ASP A 197 14.57 -10.69 -12.35
N VAL A 198 13.91 -11.62 -11.67
CA VAL A 198 14.49 -12.50 -10.66
C VAL A 198 14.25 -13.96 -11.01
N LEU A 199 15.30 -14.77 -10.99
CA LEU A 199 15.24 -16.22 -11.12
C LEU A 199 15.58 -16.88 -9.77
N ILE A 200 14.65 -17.66 -9.22
CA ILE A 200 14.90 -18.54 -8.08
C ILE A 200 15.00 -19.95 -8.62
N THR A 201 16.20 -20.53 -8.60
CA THR A 201 16.48 -21.80 -9.27
C THR A 201 17.17 -22.80 -8.34
N GLU A 202 16.90 -24.08 -8.55
CA GLU A 202 17.61 -25.16 -7.86
C GLU A 202 19.11 -25.19 -8.18
N SER A 203 19.89 -25.88 -7.36
CA SER A 203 21.34 -26.03 -7.51
C SER A 203 21.84 -27.43 -7.14
N THR A 204 20.96 -28.44 -7.24
CA THR A 204 21.17 -29.82 -6.75
C THR A 204 22.45 -30.47 -7.27
N TYR A 205 22.70 -30.37 -8.58
CA TYR A 205 23.91 -30.92 -9.22
C TYR A 205 24.99 -29.88 -9.48
N GLY A 206 24.85 -28.65 -8.99
CA GLY A 206 25.90 -27.63 -8.98
C GLY A 206 26.78 -27.60 -10.22
N THR A 207 28.01 -28.13 -10.09
CA THR A 207 29.03 -28.17 -11.16
C THR A 207 29.21 -29.54 -11.84
N HIS A 208 28.38 -30.52 -11.50
CA HIS A 208 28.38 -31.82 -12.15
C HIS A 208 27.91 -31.72 -13.61
N ILE A 209 28.34 -32.69 -14.41
CA ILE A 209 27.90 -32.88 -15.79
C ILE A 209 27.35 -34.31 -15.88
N HIS A 210 26.15 -34.45 -16.45
CA HIS A 210 25.57 -35.79 -16.63
C HIS A 210 26.20 -36.52 -17.80
N ASP A 211 26.41 -37.82 -17.63
CA ASP A 211 26.68 -38.72 -18.75
C ASP A 211 25.49 -38.67 -19.75
N ARG A 212 25.76 -38.98 -21.01
CA ARG A 212 24.70 -39.04 -22.03
C ARG A 212 23.63 -40.04 -21.60
N ARG A 213 22.36 -39.74 -21.90
CA ARG A 213 21.23 -40.61 -21.49
C ARG A 213 21.42 -42.04 -21.96
N GLU A 214 21.87 -42.22 -23.22
CA GLU A 214 22.09 -43.54 -23.80
C GLU A 214 23.15 -44.34 -23.03
N GLU A 215 24.22 -43.68 -22.60
CA GLU A 215 25.30 -44.29 -21.83
C GLU A 215 24.86 -44.62 -20.40
N ARG A 216 24.06 -43.75 -19.77
CA ARG A 216 23.47 -44.01 -18.44
C ARG A 216 22.51 -45.18 -18.46
N GLU A 217 21.61 -45.22 -19.44
CA GLU A 217 20.67 -46.33 -19.61
C GLU A 217 21.42 -47.63 -19.85
N ALA A 218 22.42 -47.64 -20.74
CA ALA A 218 23.26 -48.81 -21.01
C ALA A 218 24.01 -49.29 -19.76
N ARG A 219 24.60 -48.38 -18.98
CA ARG A 219 25.28 -48.70 -17.72
C ARG A 219 24.32 -49.29 -16.71
N PHE A 220 23.14 -48.70 -16.56
CA PHE A 220 22.12 -49.17 -15.63
C PHE A 220 21.66 -50.59 -15.96
N VAL A 221 21.25 -50.86 -17.20
CA VAL A 221 20.78 -52.20 -17.58
C VAL A 221 21.92 -53.23 -17.56
N GLY A 222 23.16 -52.82 -17.88
CA GLY A 222 24.34 -53.66 -17.74
C GLY A 222 24.59 -54.11 -16.30
N LEU A 223 24.54 -53.19 -15.34
CA LEU A 223 24.67 -53.52 -13.91
C LEU A 223 23.56 -54.47 -13.44
N VAL A 224 22.31 -54.19 -13.83
CA VAL A 224 21.17 -55.06 -13.50
C VAL A 224 21.39 -56.47 -14.07
N HIS A 225 21.80 -56.58 -15.35
CA HIS A 225 22.10 -57.84 -16.02
C HIS A 225 23.20 -58.61 -15.27
N ASP A 226 24.31 -57.95 -14.94
CA ASP A 226 25.45 -58.59 -14.27
C ASP A 226 25.08 -59.16 -12.90
N ILE A 227 24.23 -58.46 -12.14
CA ILE A 227 23.74 -58.92 -10.83
C ILE A 227 22.87 -60.18 -10.98
N VAL A 228 21.95 -60.20 -11.95
CA VAL A 228 21.06 -61.36 -12.12
C VAL A 228 21.78 -62.54 -12.78
N ALA A 229 22.76 -62.28 -13.67
CA ALA A 229 23.57 -63.30 -14.33
C ALA A 229 24.46 -64.07 -13.34
N ARG A 230 24.99 -63.41 -12.30
CA ARG A 230 25.73 -64.07 -11.21
C ARG A 230 24.81 -64.74 -10.16
N GLY A 231 23.50 -64.84 -10.44
CA GLY A 231 22.51 -65.47 -9.58
C GLY A 231 22.18 -64.67 -8.32
N GLY A 232 22.41 -63.36 -8.35
CA GLY A 232 22.10 -62.44 -7.25
C GLY A 232 20.76 -61.76 -7.39
N ARG A 233 20.38 -61.03 -6.33
CA ARG A 233 19.20 -60.16 -6.31
C ARG A 233 19.62 -58.71 -6.47
N CYS A 234 18.94 -58.00 -7.36
CA CYS A 234 19.15 -56.59 -7.62
C CYS A 234 18.09 -55.77 -6.88
N LEU A 235 18.50 -54.98 -5.88
CA LEU A 235 17.64 -54.01 -5.21
C LEU A 235 17.80 -52.65 -5.87
N ILE A 236 16.68 -52.02 -6.23
CA ILE A 236 16.63 -50.65 -6.75
C ILE A 236 15.74 -49.83 -5.82
N PRO A 237 16.30 -49.17 -4.80
CA PRO A 237 15.50 -48.34 -3.91
C PRO A 237 15.03 -47.09 -4.67
N ALA A 238 13.71 -46.90 -4.75
CA ALA A 238 13.09 -45.76 -5.42
C ALA A 238 11.75 -45.42 -4.76
N PHE A 239 11.36 -44.15 -4.79
CA PHE A 239 10.00 -43.77 -4.38
C PHE A 239 8.96 -44.37 -5.33
N ALA A 240 7.76 -44.63 -4.82
CA ALA A 240 6.69 -45.27 -5.58
C ALA A 240 6.23 -44.44 -6.82
N LEU A 241 6.49 -43.15 -6.80
CA LEU A 241 6.07 -42.18 -7.81
C LEU A 241 7.26 -41.30 -8.19
N GLY A 242 7.39 -40.98 -9.48
CA GLY A 242 8.48 -40.19 -10.04
C GLY A 242 9.43 -41.06 -10.87
N ARG A 243 10.71 -41.12 -10.48
CA ARG A 243 11.76 -41.79 -11.27
C ARG A 243 11.57 -43.31 -11.40
N ALA A 244 10.85 -43.96 -10.49
CA ALA A 244 10.55 -45.39 -10.61
C ALA A 244 9.83 -45.72 -11.93
N GLN A 245 8.97 -44.82 -12.44
CA GLN A 245 8.28 -45.03 -13.71
C GLN A 245 9.23 -45.03 -14.90
N GLU A 246 10.25 -44.16 -14.89
CA GLU A 246 11.29 -44.14 -15.92
C GLU A 246 12.12 -45.43 -15.91
N LEU A 247 12.56 -45.87 -14.72
CA LEU A 247 13.33 -47.11 -14.56
C LEU A 247 12.52 -48.34 -15.01
N MET A 248 11.21 -48.37 -14.73
CA MET A 248 10.34 -49.44 -15.21
C MET A 248 10.23 -49.47 -16.73
N LEU A 249 10.13 -48.32 -17.40
CA LEU A 249 10.11 -48.25 -18.87
C LEU A 249 11.42 -48.78 -19.48
N ILE A 250 12.57 -48.42 -18.89
CA ILE A 250 13.88 -48.91 -19.33
C ILE A 250 13.99 -50.42 -19.15
N LEU A 251 13.60 -50.95 -17.97
CA LEU A 251 13.69 -52.37 -17.68
C LEU A 251 12.74 -53.22 -18.52
N ASP A 252 11.49 -52.78 -18.75
CA ASP A 252 10.52 -53.53 -19.55
C ASP A 252 10.93 -53.59 -21.03
N GLU A 253 11.51 -52.50 -21.56
CA GLU A 253 12.11 -52.48 -22.90
C GLU A 253 13.33 -53.41 -22.98
N TYR A 254 14.24 -53.33 -22.00
CA TYR A 254 15.43 -54.18 -21.97
C TYR A 254 15.07 -55.66 -21.88
N TRP A 255 14.12 -56.04 -21.01
CA TRP A 255 13.63 -57.42 -20.91
C TRP A 255 12.98 -57.90 -22.20
N SER A 256 12.21 -57.05 -22.87
CA SER A 256 11.58 -57.39 -24.16
C SER A 256 12.60 -57.74 -25.25
N LEU A 257 13.82 -57.18 -25.16
CA LEU A 257 14.91 -57.40 -26.11
C LEU A 257 15.81 -58.60 -25.74
N HIS A 258 15.70 -59.15 -24.53
CA HIS A 258 16.60 -60.18 -23.99
C HIS A 258 15.81 -61.42 -23.50
N PRO A 259 15.44 -62.35 -24.41
CA PRO A 259 14.61 -63.50 -24.08
C PRO A 259 15.18 -64.43 -23.00
N GLU A 260 16.48 -64.46 -22.81
CA GLU A 260 17.17 -65.19 -21.76
C GLU A 260 16.82 -64.70 -20.35
N LEU A 261 16.41 -63.43 -20.20
CA LEU A 261 16.01 -62.83 -18.94
C LEU A 261 14.53 -63.02 -18.62
N HIS A 262 13.71 -63.51 -19.56
CA HIS A 262 12.25 -63.67 -19.36
C HIS A 262 11.85 -64.58 -18.18
N ARG A 263 12.76 -65.44 -17.71
CA ARG A 263 12.53 -66.30 -16.54
C ARG A 263 12.83 -65.59 -15.20
N ILE A 264 13.53 -64.47 -15.25
CA ILE A 264 13.95 -63.69 -14.09
C ILE A 264 12.89 -62.60 -13.85
N PRO A 265 12.19 -62.62 -12.71
CA PRO A 265 11.11 -61.70 -12.46
C PRO A 265 11.62 -60.30 -12.08
N ILE A 266 10.92 -59.27 -12.56
CA ILE A 266 11.04 -57.89 -12.07
C ILE A 266 9.80 -57.59 -11.23
N TYR A 267 10.03 -57.19 -9.99
CA TYR A 267 8.97 -56.79 -9.07
C TYR A 267 9.00 -55.30 -8.81
N TYR A 268 7.83 -54.67 -8.93
CA TYR A 268 7.59 -53.35 -8.39
C TYR A 268 6.84 -53.48 -7.06
N ALA A 269 7.58 -53.31 -5.97
CA ALA A 269 7.10 -53.55 -4.61
C ALA A 269 6.63 -52.25 -3.96
N SER A 270 5.36 -51.92 -4.19
CA SER A 270 4.68 -50.81 -3.53
C SER A 270 3.20 -51.10 -3.33
N GLN A 271 2.69 -50.87 -2.12
CA GLN A 271 1.25 -50.97 -1.83
C GLN A 271 0.42 -49.94 -2.62
N LEU A 272 1.06 -48.86 -3.07
CA LEU A 272 0.43 -47.80 -3.86
C LEU A 272 0.58 -48.01 -5.36
N ALA A 273 1.36 -48.99 -5.82
CA ALA A 273 1.69 -49.22 -7.23
C ALA A 273 0.47 -49.13 -8.16
N LYS A 274 -0.62 -49.85 -7.84
CA LYS A 274 -1.84 -49.86 -8.66
C LYS A 274 -2.51 -48.48 -8.76
N LYS A 275 -2.54 -47.74 -7.65
CA LYS A 275 -3.15 -46.40 -7.61
C LYS A 275 -2.27 -45.37 -8.34
N CYS A 276 -0.95 -45.47 -8.14
CA CYS A 276 0.05 -44.64 -8.81
C CYS A 276 -0.06 -44.78 -10.34
N MET A 277 -0.14 -46.02 -10.83
CA MET A 277 -0.23 -46.27 -12.27
C MET A 277 -1.54 -45.73 -12.87
N ALA A 278 -2.65 -45.81 -12.15
CA ALA A 278 -3.91 -45.20 -12.60
C ALA A 278 -3.79 -43.68 -12.76
N VAL A 279 -3.06 -43.00 -11.87
CA VAL A 279 -2.82 -41.55 -11.98
C VAL A 279 -1.96 -41.24 -13.20
N TYR A 280 -0.85 -41.95 -13.41
CA TYR A 280 -0.01 -41.78 -14.61
C TYR A 280 -0.80 -42.01 -15.90
N GLN A 281 -1.67 -43.01 -15.94
CA GLN A 281 -2.53 -43.28 -17.09
C GLN A 281 -3.61 -42.21 -17.31
N THR A 282 -4.05 -41.51 -16.27
CA THR A 282 -5.05 -40.43 -16.38
C THR A 282 -4.42 -39.14 -16.94
N TYR A 283 -3.19 -38.83 -16.53
CA TYR A 283 -2.51 -37.58 -16.90
C TYR A 283 -1.55 -37.73 -18.10
N ILE A 284 -1.84 -38.65 -19.02
CA ILE A 284 -1.05 -38.86 -20.24
C ILE A 284 -0.94 -37.59 -21.10
N HIS A 285 -1.93 -36.70 -21.05
CA HIS A 285 -1.88 -35.43 -21.78
C HIS A 285 -0.72 -34.52 -21.35
N ALA A 286 -0.26 -34.66 -20.09
CA ALA A 286 0.87 -33.92 -19.52
C ALA A 286 2.23 -34.60 -19.75
N MET A 287 2.26 -35.70 -20.51
CA MET A 287 3.47 -36.42 -20.91
C MET A 287 3.96 -35.96 -22.30
N ASN A 288 5.15 -36.41 -22.67
CA ASN A 288 5.76 -36.07 -23.95
C ASN A 288 4.98 -36.63 -25.16
N GLU A 289 5.32 -36.12 -26.35
CA GLU A 289 4.63 -36.49 -27.59
C GLU A 289 4.82 -37.98 -27.93
N SER A 290 5.99 -38.55 -27.62
CA SER A 290 6.29 -39.97 -27.84
C SER A 290 5.29 -40.89 -27.13
N VAL A 291 5.00 -40.65 -25.86
CA VAL A 291 4.02 -41.42 -25.09
C VAL A 291 2.60 -41.17 -25.59
N ARG A 292 2.24 -39.91 -25.87
CA ARG A 292 0.91 -39.55 -26.40
C ARG A 292 0.62 -40.20 -27.75
N ASN A 293 1.64 -40.44 -28.58
CA ASN A 293 1.48 -41.15 -29.85
C ASN A 293 1.44 -42.67 -29.66
N LYS A 294 2.24 -43.23 -28.75
CA LYS A 294 2.27 -44.69 -28.49
C LYS A 294 0.96 -45.20 -27.88
N ILE A 295 0.30 -44.42 -27.01
CA ILE A 295 -0.89 -44.83 -26.26
C ILE A 295 -2.04 -45.34 -27.14
N VAL A 296 -2.14 -44.84 -28.38
CA VAL A 296 -3.18 -45.25 -29.34
C VAL A 296 -3.08 -46.73 -29.68
N ASN A 297 -1.85 -47.27 -29.72
CA ASN A 297 -1.57 -48.65 -30.11
C ASN A 297 -1.14 -49.53 -28.94
N ASN A 298 -0.37 -48.98 -27.98
CA ASN A 298 0.15 -49.70 -26.83
C ASN A 298 0.43 -48.74 -25.67
N ASN A 299 -0.15 -49.00 -24.49
CA ASN A 299 0.11 -48.20 -23.30
C ASN A 299 1.46 -48.58 -22.68
N PRO A 300 2.46 -47.69 -22.66
CA PRO A 300 3.80 -48.02 -22.16
C PRO A 300 3.84 -48.25 -20.63
N PHE A 301 2.80 -47.84 -19.90
CA PHE A 301 2.67 -48.10 -18.45
C PHE A 301 1.91 -49.39 -18.12
N VAL A 302 1.56 -50.18 -19.15
CA VAL A 302 1.10 -51.56 -18.98
C VAL A 302 2.28 -52.48 -19.28
N PHE A 303 3.10 -52.68 -18.25
CA PHE A 303 4.34 -53.44 -18.35
C PHE A 303 4.08 -54.93 -18.58
N LYS A 304 4.91 -55.57 -19.42
CA LYS A 304 4.78 -57.00 -19.76
C LYS A 304 5.62 -57.89 -18.85
N HIS A 305 6.76 -57.38 -18.41
CA HIS A 305 7.77 -58.12 -17.66
C HIS A 305 7.86 -57.70 -16.19
N ILE A 306 7.09 -56.68 -15.77
CA ILE A 306 7.10 -56.14 -14.41
C ILE A 306 5.80 -56.49 -13.70
N SER A 307 5.94 -57.13 -12.54
CA SER A 307 4.82 -57.55 -11.70
C SER A 307 4.74 -56.73 -10.41
N ASN A 308 3.53 -56.35 -10.00
CA ASN A 308 3.33 -55.65 -8.73
C ASN A 308 3.42 -56.62 -7.55
N LEU A 309 4.27 -56.32 -6.57
CA LEU A 309 4.40 -57.07 -5.32
C LEU A 309 3.70 -56.30 -4.18
N ARG A 310 2.63 -56.87 -3.62
CA ARG A 310 1.83 -56.20 -2.56
C ARG A 310 2.35 -56.45 -1.15
N ASN A 311 2.87 -57.64 -0.88
CA ASN A 311 3.38 -58.04 0.43
C ASN A 311 4.58 -58.99 0.25
N VAL A 312 5.63 -58.80 1.05
CA VAL A 312 6.85 -59.62 1.03
C VAL A 312 6.56 -61.04 1.52
N ASP A 313 5.54 -61.22 2.37
CA ASP A 313 5.15 -62.54 2.84
C ASP A 313 4.70 -63.49 1.73
N ILE A 314 4.31 -62.95 0.56
CA ILE A 314 3.93 -63.70 -0.64
C ILE A 314 5.16 -64.00 -1.51
N TYR A 315 6.25 -63.27 -1.31
CA TYR A 315 7.49 -63.44 -2.05
C TYR A 315 8.30 -64.61 -1.47
N VAL A 316 8.38 -65.70 -2.24
CA VAL A 316 9.33 -66.78 -1.96
C VAL A 316 10.67 -66.37 -2.55
N ASP A 317 11.61 -66.00 -1.69
CA ASP A 317 12.93 -65.53 -2.09
C ASP A 317 13.79 -66.66 -2.71
N SER A 318 13.51 -66.97 -3.97
CA SER A 318 14.10 -68.09 -4.70
C SER A 318 14.67 -67.65 -6.04
N GLY A 319 15.98 -67.77 -6.20
CA GLY A 319 16.70 -67.42 -7.43
C GLY A 319 16.99 -65.93 -7.60
N PRO A 320 17.53 -65.53 -8.76
CA PRO A 320 17.78 -64.14 -9.09
C PRO A 320 16.47 -63.39 -9.35
N CYS A 321 16.41 -62.12 -8.95
CA CYS A 321 15.29 -61.23 -9.22
C CYS A 321 15.73 -59.77 -9.21
N VAL A 322 14.89 -58.89 -9.76
CA VAL A 322 15.03 -57.44 -9.63
C VAL A 322 13.85 -56.92 -8.82
N ILE A 323 14.10 -56.17 -7.74
CA ILE A 323 13.04 -55.55 -6.93
C ILE A 323 13.26 -54.05 -6.84
N MET A 324 12.26 -53.28 -7.29
CA MET A 324 12.16 -51.86 -7.00
C MET A 324 11.27 -51.66 -5.77
N ALA A 325 11.78 -51.02 -4.72
CA ALA A 325 11.07 -50.87 -3.45
C ALA A 325 11.24 -49.46 -2.87
N SER A 326 10.19 -48.98 -2.18
CA SER A 326 10.22 -47.70 -1.46
C SER A 326 10.65 -47.87 0.01
N PRO A 327 11.22 -46.81 0.63
CA PRO A 327 11.61 -45.51 0.07
C PRO A 327 12.97 -45.53 -0.64
N GLY A 328 13.25 -44.52 -1.47
CA GLY A 328 14.49 -44.42 -2.24
C GLY A 328 15.77 -44.25 -1.42
N MET A 329 15.67 -43.62 -0.24
CA MET A 329 16.82 -43.35 0.63
C MET A 329 17.03 -44.39 1.74
N MET A 330 16.18 -45.43 1.79
CA MET A 330 16.33 -46.62 2.64
C MET A 330 16.38 -46.35 4.16
N GLN A 331 15.70 -45.30 4.63
CA GLN A 331 15.66 -44.99 6.07
C GLN A 331 14.89 -46.04 6.89
N ASN A 332 13.83 -46.60 6.31
CA ASN A 332 12.91 -47.57 6.89
C ASN A 332 12.13 -48.27 5.76
N GLY A 333 11.10 -49.05 6.10
CA GLY A 333 10.20 -49.67 5.13
C GLY A 333 10.84 -50.78 4.31
N LEU A 334 10.22 -51.12 3.19
CA LEU A 334 10.53 -52.33 2.44
C LEU A 334 11.93 -52.32 1.80
N SER A 335 12.36 -51.19 1.25
CA SER A 335 13.71 -51.11 0.66
C SER A 335 14.80 -51.34 1.71
N ARG A 336 14.58 -50.90 2.95
CA ARG A 336 15.48 -51.12 4.08
C ARG A 336 15.50 -52.60 4.51
N GLU A 337 14.33 -53.21 4.66
CA GLU A 337 14.21 -54.63 5.04
C GLU A 337 14.88 -55.55 4.01
N LEU A 338 14.63 -55.34 2.71
CA LEU A 338 15.26 -56.11 1.64
C LEU A 338 16.77 -55.92 1.62
N PHE A 339 17.25 -54.69 1.84
CA PHE A 339 18.68 -54.44 1.90
C PHE A 339 19.34 -55.18 3.06
N GLU A 340 18.78 -55.13 4.27
CA GLU A 340 19.32 -55.86 5.43
C GLU A 340 19.38 -57.37 5.16
N ASN A 341 18.35 -57.92 4.53
CA ASN A 341 18.31 -59.34 4.15
C ASN A 341 19.35 -59.73 3.08
N TRP A 342 19.73 -58.80 2.21
CA TRP A 342 20.54 -59.09 1.02
C TRP A 342 21.98 -58.59 1.09
N CYS A 343 22.30 -57.64 1.98
CA CYS A 343 23.60 -56.96 2.00
C CYS A 343 24.77 -57.89 2.31
N THR A 344 24.53 -59.03 2.96
CA THR A 344 25.57 -59.97 3.40
C THR A 344 26.01 -60.97 2.32
N ASP A 345 25.33 -61.03 1.17
CA ASP A 345 25.69 -61.92 0.05
C ASP A 345 26.33 -61.12 -1.10
N LYS A 346 27.57 -61.49 -1.45
CA LYS A 346 28.36 -60.87 -2.52
C LYS A 346 27.75 -61.00 -3.92
N ARG A 347 26.81 -61.92 -4.12
CA ARG A 347 26.09 -62.07 -5.40
C ARG A 347 25.07 -60.96 -5.59
N ASN A 348 24.50 -60.43 -4.52
CA ASN A 348 23.48 -59.40 -4.60
C ASN A 348 24.09 -58.04 -4.98
N GLY A 349 23.25 -57.10 -5.37
CA GLY A 349 23.64 -55.73 -5.64
C GLY A 349 22.51 -54.75 -5.33
N VAL A 350 22.88 -53.53 -4.95
CA VAL A 350 21.98 -52.40 -4.78
C VAL A 350 22.39 -51.28 -5.73
N ILE A 351 21.44 -50.78 -6.52
CA ILE A 351 21.66 -49.69 -7.48
C ILE A 351 20.89 -48.47 -7.02
N ILE A 352 21.62 -47.46 -6.55
CA ILE A 352 21.06 -46.17 -6.14
C ILE A 352 20.84 -45.31 -7.38
N ALA A 353 19.59 -44.99 -7.67
CA ALA A 353 19.19 -44.27 -8.88
C ALA A 353 18.87 -42.78 -8.67
N GLY A 354 18.59 -42.36 -7.43
CA GLY A 354 18.20 -40.99 -7.08
C GLY A 354 19.25 -40.24 -6.26
N TYR A 355 19.06 -38.94 -6.10
CA TYR A 355 19.89 -38.11 -5.23
C TYR A 355 19.73 -38.57 -3.78
N CYS A 356 20.83 -38.63 -3.04
CA CYS A 356 20.85 -39.08 -1.66
C CYS A 356 21.21 -37.92 -0.75
N VAL A 357 20.27 -37.53 0.11
CA VAL A 357 20.47 -36.49 1.13
C VAL A 357 21.40 -37.01 2.22
N GLU A 358 22.23 -36.12 2.77
CA GLU A 358 23.10 -36.43 3.91
C GLU A 358 22.29 -36.92 5.12
N GLY A 359 22.89 -37.84 5.89
CA GLY A 359 22.20 -38.48 7.03
C GLY A 359 21.26 -39.63 6.64
N THR A 360 21.28 -40.10 5.39
CA THR A 360 20.51 -41.26 4.93
C THR A 360 21.35 -42.51 4.76
N LEU A 361 20.75 -43.70 4.93
CA LEU A 361 21.44 -44.96 4.68
C LEU A 361 21.95 -45.05 3.23
N ALA A 362 21.13 -44.63 2.26
CA ALA A 362 21.53 -44.64 0.86
C ALA A 362 22.80 -43.79 0.62
N LYS A 363 22.93 -42.62 1.28
CA LYS A 363 24.15 -41.82 1.20
C LYS A 363 25.34 -42.50 1.90
N GLN A 364 25.12 -43.11 3.05
CA GLN A 364 26.17 -43.79 3.82
C GLN A 364 26.80 -44.95 3.03
N ILE A 365 25.99 -45.81 2.38
CA ILE A 365 26.51 -47.00 1.69
C ILE A 365 27.32 -46.66 0.43
N LEU A 366 27.17 -45.47 -0.14
CA LEU A 366 27.97 -44.98 -1.27
C LEU A 366 29.46 -44.75 -0.92
N SER A 367 29.78 -44.68 0.38
CA SER A 367 31.17 -44.65 0.87
C SER A 367 31.81 -46.03 1.01
N HIS A 368 31.08 -47.09 0.67
CA HIS A 368 31.47 -48.51 0.78
C HIS A 368 32.00 -48.89 2.18
N PRO A 369 31.21 -48.69 3.25
CA PRO A 369 31.60 -49.08 4.59
C PRO A 369 31.72 -50.62 4.70
N GLN A 370 32.57 -51.12 5.61
CA GLN A 370 32.70 -52.57 5.83
C GLN A 370 31.46 -53.18 6.49
N GLU A 371 30.78 -52.41 7.33
CA GLU A 371 29.59 -52.82 8.06
C GLU A 371 28.50 -51.74 7.99
N VAL A 372 27.24 -52.18 8.08
CA VAL A 372 26.04 -51.33 8.12
C VAL A 372 25.20 -51.67 9.34
N THR A 373 24.63 -50.66 9.98
CA THR A 373 23.78 -50.84 11.16
C THR A 373 22.33 -51.08 10.74
N THR A 374 21.70 -52.13 11.27
CA THR A 374 20.29 -52.47 11.03
C THR A 374 19.35 -51.56 11.82
N MET A 375 18.06 -51.58 11.46
CA MET A 375 17.02 -50.89 12.24
C MET A 375 16.91 -51.41 13.69
N SER A 376 17.25 -52.69 13.92
CA SER A 376 17.30 -53.31 15.25
C SER A 376 18.57 -53.00 16.05
N GLY A 377 19.52 -52.27 15.46
CA GLY A 377 20.79 -51.89 16.10
C GLY A 377 21.92 -52.94 15.97
N GLN A 378 21.71 -54.01 15.20
CA GLN A 378 22.75 -55.00 14.89
C GLN A 378 23.68 -54.48 13.78
N THR A 379 24.91 -54.98 13.70
CA THR A 379 25.81 -54.69 12.58
C THR A 379 25.85 -55.86 11.60
N LEU A 380 25.72 -55.57 10.31
CA LEU A 380 25.81 -56.54 9.22
C LEU A 380 27.00 -56.21 8.31
N PRO A 381 27.76 -57.21 7.83
CA PRO A 381 28.82 -56.97 6.86
C PRO A 381 28.25 -56.61 5.49
N LEU A 382 28.71 -55.50 4.90
CA LEU A 382 28.32 -55.08 3.56
C LEU A 382 29.18 -55.81 2.52
N LYS A 383 28.59 -56.83 1.87
CA LYS A 383 29.28 -57.64 0.84
C LYS A 383 28.68 -57.51 -0.55
N CYS A 384 27.40 -57.11 -0.68
CA CYS A 384 26.78 -56.88 -1.97
C CYS A 384 27.44 -55.71 -2.73
N SER A 385 27.29 -55.67 -4.05
CA SER A 385 27.76 -54.50 -4.81
C SER A 385 26.87 -53.29 -4.52
N VAL A 386 27.47 -52.11 -4.40
CA VAL A 386 26.77 -50.83 -4.24
C VAL A 386 27.17 -49.95 -5.40
N ASP A 387 26.22 -49.66 -6.27
CA ASP A 387 26.43 -48.94 -7.52
C ASP A 387 25.53 -47.70 -7.57
N TYR A 388 26.03 -46.60 -8.16
CA TYR A 388 25.27 -45.36 -8.32
C TYR A 388 25.13 -45.01 -9.81
N VAL A 389 23.89 -44.91 -10.26
CA VAL A 389 23.56 -44.44 -11.62
C VAL A 389 22.50 -43.38 -11.52
N SER A 390 22.90 -42.12 -11.67
CA SER A 390 21.98 -41.00 -11.49
C SER A 390 20.93 -40.91 -12.60
N PHE A 391 19.69 -41.17 -12.20
CA PHE A 391 18.45 -40.84 -12.92
C PHE A 391 17.68 -39.73 -12.22
N SER A 392 18.32 -39.01 -11.30
CA SER A 392 17.76 -37.81 -10.69
C SER A 392 17.56 -36.80 -11.81
N ALA A 393 16.31 -36.53 -12.16
CA ALA A 393 15.94 -35.70 -13.31
C ALA A 393 16.09 -34.21 -12.98
N HIS A 394 17.28 -33.79 -12.55
CA HIS A 394 17.62 -32.40 -12.29
C HIS A 394 18.50 -31.89 -13.44
N THR A 395 18.69 -30.58 -13.52
CA THR A 395 19.67 -30.02 -14.45
C THR A 395 21.10 -30.18 -13.97
N ASP A 396 22.01 -30.46 -14.90
CA ASP A 396 23.45 -30.33 -14.69
C ASP A 396 23.93 -28.90 -14.95
N TYR A 397 25.23 -28.64 -14.74
CA TYR A 397 25.82 -27.31 -14.93
C TYR A 397 25.54 -26.73 -16.32
N GLN A 398 25.67 -27.56 -17.37
CA GLN A 398 25.48 -27.10 -18.74
C GLN A 398 24.03 -26.68 -18.98
N GLN A 399 23.08 -27.50 -18.55
CA GLN A 399 21.65 -27.22 -18.68
C GLN A 399 21.23 -25.99 -17.87
N THR A 400 21.72 -25.84 -16.63
CA THR A 400 21.45 -24.64 -15.81
C THR A 400 22.06 -23.39 -16.43
N SER A 401 23.31 -23.47 -16.92
CA SER A 401 24.00 -22.36 -17.60
C SER A 401 23.26 -21.93 -18.88
N GLU A 402 22.84 -22.88 -19.70
CA GLU A 402 22.05 -22.62 -20.92
C GLU A 402 20.70 -21.97 -20.58
N PHE A 403 20.00 -22.49 -19.57
CA PHE A 403 18.71 -21.92 -19.13
C PHE A 403 18.84 -20.47 -18.66
N ILE A 404 19.87 -20.16 -17.86
CA ILE A 404 20.17 -18.80 -17.41
C ILE A 404 20.53 -17.89 -18.60
N ARG A 405 21.30 -18.42 -19.56
CA ARG A 405 21.72 -17.67 -20.75
C ARG A 405 20.55 -17.29 -21.65
N ASP A 406 19.56 -18.17 -21.79
CA ASP A 406 18.36 -17.92 -22.58
C ASP A 406 17.44 -16.89 -21.90
N LEU A 407 17.28 -16.98 -20.58
CA LEU A 407 16.41 -16.10 -19.80
C LEU A 407 17.00 -14.71 -19.54
N ARG A 408 18.33 -14.63 -19.34
CA ARG A 408 19.07 -13.42 -18.96
C ARG A 408 18.45 -12.63 -17.78
N PRO A 409 18.22 -13.23 -16.60
CA PRO A 409 17.69 -12.52 -15.43
C PRO A 409 18.70 -11.53 -14.85
N ALA A 410 18.24 -10.44 -14.23
CA ALA A 410 19.14 -9.50 -13.55
C ALA A 410 19.67 -10.08 -12.22
N HIS A 411 18.82 -10.83 -11.52
CA HIS A 411 19.13 -11.41 -10.21
C HIS A 411 18.84 -12.91 -10.19
N ILE A 412 19.75 -13.70 -9.61
CA ILE A 412 19.57 -15.13 -9.40
C ILE A 412 19.68 -15.45 -7.91
N VAL A 413 18.71 -16.17 -7.37
CA VAL A 413 18.74 -16.73 -6.03
C VAL A 413 18.86 -18.25 -6.16
N LEU A 414 20.01 -18.79 -5.78
CA LEU A 414 20.23 -20.23 -5.76
C LEU A 414 19.67 -20.83 -4.46
N VAL A 415 18.86 -21.86 -4.62
CA VAL A 415 18.27 -22.66 -3.54
C VAL A 415 18.44 -24.14 -3.86
N HIS A 416 18.01 -25.02 -2.97
CA HIS A 416 17.93 -26.47 -3.19
C HIS A 416 19.24 -27.05 -3.73
N GLY A 417 20.27 -27.02 -2.90
CA GLY A 417 21.61 -27.49 -3.25
C GLY A 417 22.52 -27.48 -2.02
N GLU A 418 23.46 -28.42 -1.98
CA GLU A 418 24.44 -28.47 -0.90
C GLU A 418 25.33 -27.21 -0.93
N GLN A 419 25.71 -26.71 0.26
CA GLN A 419 26.41 -25.44 0.43
C GLN A 419 27.63 -25.28 -0.50
N ASN A 420 28.51 -26.28 -0.57
CA ASN A 420 29.73 -26.19 -1.37
C ASN A 420 29.43 -26.25 -2.87
N GLU A 421 28.57 -27.15 -3.32
CA GLU A 421 28.17 -27.24 -4.73
C GLU A 421 27.43 -25.98 -5.22
N MET A 422 26.58 -25.39 -4.37
CA MET A 422 25.89 -24.13 -4.65
C MET A 422 26.88 -22.96 -4.80
N LEU A 423 27.90 -22.88 -3.93
CA LEU A 423 28.96 -21.86 -4.02
C LEU A 423 29.86 -22.05 -5.25
N ARG A 424 30.13 -23.30 -5.64
CA ARG A 424 30.86 -23.62 -6.87
C ARG A 424 30.07 -23.20 -8.11
N LEU A 425 28.77 -23.50 -8.15
CA LEU A 425 27.87 -23.07 -9.23
C LEU A 425 27.85 -21.54 -9.35
N ARG A 426 27.67 -20.82 -8.22
CA ARG A 426 27.74 -19.35 -8.19
C ARG A 426 29.05 -18.84 -8.80
N SER A 427 30.18 -19.39 -8.39
CA SER A 427 31.51 -18.97 -8.86
C SER A 427 31.69 -19.23 -10.35
N ALA A 428 31.21 -20.37 -10.85
CA ALA A 428 31.28 -20.74 -12.26
C ALA A 428 30.39 -19.82 -13.13
N LEU A 429 29.19 -19.49 -12.68
CA LEU A 429 28.29 -18.56 -13.37
C LEU A 429 28.85 -17.14 -13.37
N LEU A 430 29.37 -16.63 -12.26
CA LEU A 430 29.98 -15.29 -12.22
C LEU A 430 31.13 -15.15 -13.21
N ARG A 431 32.03 -16.14 -13.28
CA ARG A 431 33.14 -16.15 -14.25
C ARG A 431 32.65 -16.17 -15.70
N GLN A 432 31.54 -16.85 -15.96
CA GLN A 432 30.99 -16.96 -17.32
C GLN A 432 30.50 -15.60 -17.86
N TYR A 433 30.03 -14.71 -16.99
CA TYR A 433 29.47 -13.40 -17.38
C TYR A 433 30.39 -12.21 -17.02
N GLU A 434 31.59 -12.45 -16.49
CA GLU A 434 32.54 -11.40 -16.06
C GLU A 434 32.99 -10.50 -17.23
N ASP A 435 33.13 -11.08 -18.43
CA ASP A 435 33.57 -10.38 -19.64
C ASP A 435 32.41 -9.73 -20.43
N GLU A 436 31.16 -9.78 -19.95
CA GLU A 436 30.00 -9.16 -20.61
C GLU A 436 29.64 -7.81 -19.97
N PRO A 437 30.18 -6.67 -20.45
CA PRO A 437 30.00 -5.36 -19.79
C PRO A 437 28.54 -4.88 -19.77
N ASP A 438 27.72 -5.32 -20.73
CA ASP A 438 26.32 -4.90 -20.89
C ASP A 438 25.34 -5.75 -20.06
N TYR A 439 25.82 -6.77 -19.35
CA TYR A 439 24.97 -7.69 -18.59
C TYR A 439 25.47 -7.87 -17.17
N ARG A 440 24.87 -7.11 -16.27
CA ARG A 440 25.11 -7.24 -14.85
C ARG A 440 24.23 -8.33 -14.26
N LEU A 441 24.87 -9.39 -13.77
CA LEU A 441 24.22 -10.52 -13.12
C LEU A 441 24.61 -10.58 -11.64
N ASP A 442 23.64 -10.42 -10.74
CA ASP A 442 23.87 -10.62 -9.31
C ASP A 442 23.37 -12.01 -8.89
N ILE A 443 24.24 -12.82 -8.30
CA ILE A 443 23.92 -14.19 -7.85
C ILE A 443 24.05 -14.30 -6.33
N PHE A 444 22.96 -14.73 -5.70
CA PHE A 444 22.79 -14.89 -4.26
C PHE A 444 22.69 -16.37 -3.87
N THR A 445 23.26 -16.72 -2.73
CA THR A 445 23.22 -18.08 -2.14
C THR A 445 22.82 -17.99 -0.67
N PRO A 446 21.61 -17.51 -0.36
CA PRO A 446 21.19 -17.28 1.02
C PRO A 446 21.08 -18.58 1.82
N LYS A 447 21.47 -18.54 3.10
CA LYS A 447 21.15 -19.59 4.07
C LYS A 447 19.68 -19.55 4.46
N ASN A 448 19.21 -20.60 5.13
CA ASN A 448 17.92 -20.55 5.81
C ASN A 448 17.82 -19.33 6.74
N CYS A 449 16.69 -18.62 6.66
CA CYS A 449 16.37 -17.38 7.37
C CYS A 449 17.22 -16.15 6.97
N GLU A 450 18.12 -16.27 5.99
CA GLU A 450 18.86 -15.15 5.43
C GLU A 450 18.04 -14.52 4.29
N SER A 451 17.79 -13.21 4.39
CA SER A 451 16.94 -12.51 3.42
C SER A 451 17.77 -11.82 2.34
N VAL A 452 17.34 -11.94 1.09
CA VAL A 452 17.86 -11.19 -0.05
C VAL A 452 16.90 -10.04 -0.34
N SER A 453 17.41 -8.82 -0.22
CA SER A 453 16.66 -7.59 -0.48
C SER A 453 17.03 -7.00 -1.84
N LEU A 454 16.04 -6.86 -2.73
CA LEU A 454 16.20 -6.30 -4.07
C LEU A 454 15.28 -5.08 -4.24
N HIS A 455 15.82 -3.98 -4.72
CA HIS A 455 15.08 -2.73 -4.87
C HIS A 455 14.59 -2.54 -6.30
N PHE A 456 13.28 -2.50 -6.49
CA PHE A 456 12.64 -2.28 -7.79
C PHE A 456 11.92 -0.93 -7.81
N ARG A 457 12.46 0.04 -8.56
CA ARG A 457 11.77 1.30 -8.83
C ARG A 457 10.77 1.09 -9.96
N GLY A 458 9.51 0.85 -9.60
CA GLY A 458 8.42 0.78 -10.58
C GLY A 458 7.93 2.18 -10.97
N GLU A 459 8.00 2.52 -12.25
CA GLU A 459 7.21 3.62 -12.79
C GLU A 459 5.72 3.26 -12.68
N LYS A 460 4.94 4.08 -11.97
CA LYS A 460 3.50 3.86 -11.86
C LYS A 460 2.84 4.31 -13.16
N THR A 461 2.39 3.36 -13.96
CA THR A 461 1.63 3.64 -15.18
C THR A 461 0.13 3.72 -14.86
N ALA A 462 -0.52 4.77 -15.35
CA ALA A 462 -1.97 4.93 -15.25
C ALA A 462 -2.59 4.91 -16.66
N LYS A 463 -3.61 4.07 -16.86
CA LYS A 463 -4.34 3.98 -18.13
C LYS A 463 -5.52 4.95 -18.12
N VAL A 464 -5.59 5.84 -19.10
CA VAL A 464 -6.78 6.67 -19.32
C VAL A 464 -7.88 5.81 -19.93
N VAL A 465 -9.07 5.79 -19.34
CA VAL A 465 -10.21 4.98 -19.84
C VAL A 465 -11.51 5.80 -19.83
N GLY A 466 -12.55 5.30 -20.51
CA GLY A 466 -13.85 5.96 -20.60
C GLY A 466 -13.86 7.15 -21.57
N SER A 467 -14.63 8.17 -21.22
CA SER A 467 -14.80 9.40 -22.01
C SER A 467 -13.49 10.19 -22.17
N LEU A 468 -12.59 10.16 -21.19
CA LEU A 468 -11.26 10.77 -21.27
C LEU A 468 -10.37 10.12 -22.35
N ALA A 469 -10.66 8.88 -22.74
CA ALA A 469 -9.91 8.15 -23.76
C ALA A 469 -10.49 8.32 -25.18
N LYS A 470 -11.56 9.11 -25.37
CA LYS A 470 -12.15 9.35 -26.70
C LYS A 470 -11.18 10.04 -27.66
N SER A 471 -10.34 10.93 -27.15
CA SER A 471 -9.22 11.51 -27.87
C SER A 471 -7.92 11.01 -27.24
N ALA A 472 -7.00 10.49 -28.05
CA ALA A 472 -5.68 10.11 -27.56
C ALA A 472 -5.00 11.34 -26.93
N PRO A 473 -4.50 11.23 -25.69
CA PRO A 473 -3.84 12.35 -25.03
C PRO A 473 -2.54 12.71 -25.74
N THR A 474 -2.28 14.00 -25.90
CA THR A 474 -1.02 14.53 -26.44
C THR A 474 -0.06 14.92 -25.33
N GLU A 475 1.24 14.81 -25.57
CA GLU A 475 2.27 15.23 -24.61
C GLU A 475 2.11 16.71 -24.20
N GLY A 476 2.18 16.99 -22.91
CA GLY A 476 1.95 18.33 -22.35
C GLY A 476 0.48 18.73 -22.16
N GLN A 477 -0.48 17.92 -22.61
CA GLN A 477 -1.90 18.17 -22.35
C GLN A 477 -2.23 17.93 -20.87
N PRO A 478 -2.83 18.90 -20.16
CA PRO A 478 -3.32 18.67 -18.81
C PRO A 478 -4.50 17.69 -18.85
N LEU A 479 -4.42 16.60 -18.09
CA LEU A 479 -5.49 15.64 -17.89
C LEU A 479 -6.04 15.77 -16.48
N SER A 480 -7.37 15.88 -16.37
CA SER A 480 -8.08 15.95 -15.10
C SER A 480 -9.12 14.83 -15.04
N GLY A 481 -9.15 14.10 -13.93
CA GLY A 481 -10.10 13.02 -13.70
C GLY A 481 -9.86 12.38 -12.33
N ILE A 482 -10.66 11.37 -12.02
CA ILE A 482 -10.51 10.55 -10.82
C ILE A 482 -9.51 9.42 -11.13
N LEU A 483 -8.46 9.32 -10.30
CA LEU A 483 -7.48 8.25 -10.39
C LEU A 483 -7.92 7.08 -9.50
N MET A 484 -8.26 5.96 -10.14
CA MET A 484 -8.64 4.72 -9.46
C MET A 484 -7.46 3.75 -9.42
N LYS A 485 -7.22 3.17 -8.25
CA LYS A 485 -6.24 2.10 -8.07
C LYS A 485 -6.97 0.79 -7.76
N LYS A 486 -6.86 -0.18 -8.65
CA LYS A 486 -7.28 -1.57 -8.41
C LYS A 486 -6.04 -2.45 -8.35
N ASN A 487 -5.72 -2.96 -7.16
CA ASN A 487 -4.46 -3.64 -6.86
C ASN A 487 -3.26 -2.75 -7.23
N PHE A 488 -2.49 -3.14 -8.26
CA PHE A 488 -1.35 -2.38 -8.77
C PHE A 488 -1.63 -1.63 -10.07
N SER A 489 -2.85 -1.76 -10.63
CA SER A 489 -3.24 -1.07 -11.86
C SER A 489 -3.92 0.26 -11.55
N TYR A 490 -3.42 1.34 -12.16
CA TYR A 490 -4.00 2.67 -12.05
C TYR A 490 -4.82 3.00 -13.31
N HIS A 491 -6.00 3.57 -13.12
CA HIS A 491 -6.89 3.99 -14.19
C HIS A 491 -7.31 5.43 -13.93
N LEU A 492 -7.20 6.30 -14.94
CA LEU A 492 -7.72 7.66 -14.87
C LEU A 492 -9.06 7.72 -15.60
N VAL A 493 -10.12 8.11 -14.90
CA VAL A 493 -11.50 8.15 -15.42
C VAL A 493 -12.16 9.50 -15.19
N HIS A 494 -13.15 9.81 -16.02
CA HIS A 494 -14.03 10.94 -15.76
C HIS A 494 -15.02 10.61 -14.63
N GLU A 495 -15.50 11.62 -13.90
CA GLU A 495 -16.45 11.45 -12.79
C GLU A 495 -17.77 10.79 -13.21
N THR A 496 -18.23 11.07 -14.43
CA THR A 496 -19.46 10.49 -14.99
C THR A 496 -19.33 9.01 -15.33
N ASP A 497 -18.11 8.52 -15.54
CA ASP A 497 -17.84 7.14 -15.95
C ASP A 497 -17.55 6.23 -14.75
N LEU A 498 -17.44 6.80 -13.54
CA LEU A 498 -17.15 6.05 -12.32
C LEU A 498 -18.12 4.87 -12.09
N PRO A 499 -19.45 5.00 -12.30
CA PRO A 499 -20.38 3.88 -12.14
C PRO A 499 -20.22 2.77 -13.21
N THR A 500 -19.54 3.07 -14.32
CA THR A 500 -19.30 2.10 -15.39
C THR A 500 -18.08 1.23 -15.09
N TYR A 501 -17.09 1.78 -14.39
CA TYR A 501 -15.81 1.12 -14.09
C TYR A 501 -15.66 0.66 -12.64
N THR A 502 -16.60 1.02 -11.77
CA THR A 502 -16.62 0.64 -10.35
C THR A 502 -18.02 0.22 -9.93
N ASP A 503 -18.09 -0.58 -8.86
CA ASP A 503 -19.36 -0.94 -8.22
C ASP A 503 -19.91 0.20 -7.32
N LEU A 504 -19.32 1.40 -7.39
CA LEU A 504 -19.73 2.54 -6.58
C LEU A 504 -20.94 3.22 -7.21
N ALA A 505 -22.01 3.34 -6.43
CA ALA A 505 -23.13 4.20 -6.77
C ALA A 505 -22.74 5.67 -6.56
N THR A 506 -22.94 6.51 -7.59
CA THR A 506 -22.78 7.96 -7.47
C THR A 506 -24.13 8.60 -7.15
N SER A 507 -24.16 9.42 -6.10
CA SER A 507 -25.37 10.16 -5.69
C SER A 507 -25.01 11.63 -5.49
N GLU A 508 -25.83 12.53 -6.01
CA GLU A 508 -25.76 13.95 -5.70
C GLU A 508 -26.79 14.28 -4.61
N VAL A 509 -26.36 15.02 -3.58
CA VAL A 509 -27.24 15.46 -2.50
C VAL A 509 -27.59 16.92 -2.73
N THR A 510 -28.85 17.22 -3.07
CA THR A 510 -29.35 18.59 -3.12
C THR A 510 -30.01 18.93 -1.79
N GLN A 511 -29.58 20.02 -1.16
CA GLN A 511 -30.19 20.54 0.05
C GLN A 511 -31.06 21.74 -0.29
N ARG A 512 -32.18 21.83 0.43
CA ARG A 512 -33.15 22.92 0.32
C ARG A 512 -33.62 23.31 1.70
N MET A 513 -33.56 24.59 2.03
CA MET A 513 -34.12 25.13 3.26
C MET A 513 -35.08 26.27 2.95
N ALA A 514 -36.08 26.45 3.81
CA ALA A 514 -36.97 27.60 3.80
C ALA A 514 -36.72 28.44 5.06
N VAL A 515 -36.45 29.73 4.87
CA VAL A 515 -36.23 30.69 5.96
C VAL A 515 -37.35 31.72 5.92
N HIS A 516 -37.93 32.05 7.07
CA HIS A 516 -38.90 33.14 7.14
C HIS A 516 -38.23 34.48 6.79
N PHE A 517 -38.87 35.23 5.90
CA PHE A 517 -38.38 36.55 5.52
C PHE A 517 -39.55 37.40 5.04
N SER A 518 -39.90 38.46 5.77
CA SER A 518 -41.09 39.27 5.53
C SER A 518 -40.82 40.54 4.72
N MET A 519 -39.55 40.86 4.48
CA MET A 519 -39.13 42.10 3.81
C MET A 519 -39.18 42.01 2.27
N PRO A 520 -39.22 43.14 1.55
CA PRO A 520 -39.24 43.18 0.08
C PRO A 520 -38.01 42.53 -0.59
N PRO A 521 -38.14 42.03 -1.83
CA PRO A 521 -37.06 41.34 -2.54
C PRO A 521 -35.86 42.24 -2.86
N SER A 522 -36.06 43.56 -2.93
CA SER A 522 -34.98 44.54 -3.11
C SER A 522 -34.05 44.61 -1.90
N LEU A 523 -34.59 44.46 -0.68
CA LEU A 523 -33.79 44.46 0.55
C LEU A 523 -33.02 43.15 0.67
N LEU A 524 -33.64 42.02 0.31
CA LEU A 524 -32.93 40.74 0.22
C LEU A 524 -31.75 40.83 -0.75
N TYR A 525 -31.94 41.36 -1.95
CA TYR A 525 -30.87 41.51 -2.95
C TYR A 525 -29.70 42.34 -2.39
N PHE A 526 -30.00 43.45 -1.70
CA PHE A 526 -28.98 44.28 -1.07
C PHE A 526 -28.14 43.49 -0.07
N HIS A 527 -28.77 42.78 0.87
CA HIS A 527 -28.05 42.01 1.88
C HIS A 527 -27.22 40.86 1.28
N LEU A 528 -27.77 40.16 0.27
CA LEU A 528 -27.02 39.14 -0.45
C LEU A 528 -25.80 39.74 -1.19
N ALA A 529 -25.95 40.91 -1.81
CA ALA A 529 -24.86 41.59 -2.51
C ALA A 529 -23.76 42.10 -1.58
N VAL A 530 -24.10 42.49 -0.35
CA VAL A 530 -23.11 42.86 0.67
C VAL A 530 -22.17 41.69 1.00
N VAL A 531 -22.68 40.45 1.00
CA VAL A 531 -21.90 39.27 1.38
C VAL A 531 -21.24 38.57 0.20
N ALA A 532 -21.92 38.48 -0.95
CA ALA A 532 -21.36 37.82 -2.13
C ALA A 532 -20.64 38.75 -3.11
N GLY A 533 -20.74 40.07 -2.93
CA GLY A 533 -20.21 41.09 -3.84
C GLY A 533 -21.00 41.20 -5.15
N SER A 534 -21.14 40.10 -5.89
CA SER A 534 -21.96 39.99 -7.09
C SER A 534 -23.07 38.97 -6.88
N VAL A 535 -24.32 39.38 -7.08
CA VAL A 535 -25.50 38.52 -7.07
C VAL A 535 -26.14 38.57 -8.45
N GLU A 536 -26.26 37.41 -9.09
CA GLU A 536 -26.89 37.28 -10.40
C GLU A 536 -28.40 37.10 -10.23
N THR A 537 -29.18 37.92 -10.93
CA THR A 537 -30.64 37.76 -10.96
C THR A 537 -31.01 36.78 -12.07
N VAL A 538 -31.34 35.55 -11.69
CA VAL A 538 -31.71 34.46 -12.62
C VAL A 538 -33.11 34.68 -13.18
N ARG A 539 -34.05 35.11 -12.33
CA ARG A 539 -35.44 35.33 -12.74
C ARG A 539 -36.11 36.39 -11.87
N GLN A 540 -36.84 37.30 -12.52
CA GLN A 540 -37.67 38.29 -11.84
C GLN A 540 -39.01 38.38 -12.57
N LYS A 541 -40.05 37.71 -12.04
CA LYS A 541 -41.38 37.69 -12.69
C LYS A 541 -42.48 37.64 -11.62
N GLY A 542 -43.23 38.74 -11.48
CA GLY A 542 -44.30 38.85 -10.47
C GLY A 542 -43.73 38.74 -9.06
N ASP A 543 -44.39 37.96 -8.19
CA ASP A 543 -44.02 37.75 -6.79
C ASP A 543 -42.90 36.70 -6.58
N CYS A 544 -42.14 36.36 -7.63
CA CYS A 544 -41.06 35.37 -7.57
C CYS A 544 -39.75 35.99 -8.08
N HIS A 545 -38.76 36.06 -7.19
CA HIS A 545 -37.43 36.57 -7.47
C HIS A 545 -36.37 35.51 -7.15
N VAL A 546 -35.58 35.10 -8.15
CA VAL A 546 -34.55 34.07 -8.02
C VAL A 546 -33.17 34.71 -8.22
N TYR A 547 -32.31 34.51 -7.24
CA TYR A 547 -30.94 35.01 -7.21
C TYR A 547 -29.96 33.84 -7.18
N ARG A 548 -28.84 33.94 -7.90
CA ARG A 548 -27.68 33.07 -7.75
C ARG A 548 -26.62 33.80 -6.93
N VAL A 549 -26.21 33.19 -5.84
CA VAL A 549 -25.24 33.72 -4.88
C VAL A 549 -24.04 32.77 -4.83
N PHE A 550 -22.82 33.31 -4.88
CA PHE A 550 -21.58 32.52 -4.94
C PHE A 550 -21.51 31.51 -6.10
N GLN A 551 -22.31 31.70 -7.16
CA GLN A 551 -22.46 30.81 -8.31
C GLN A 551 -23.02 29.39 -8.01
N CYS A 552 -23.08 28.96 -6.75
CA CYS A 552 -23.52 27.61 -6.36
C CYS A 552 -24.78 27.58 -5.47
N VAL A 553 -25.20 28.71 -4.90
CA VAL A 553 -26.40 28.79 -4.04
C VAL A 553 -27.51 29.52 -4.77
N THR A 554 -28.68 28.90 -4.84
CA THR A 554 -29.88 29.47 -5.45
C THR A 554 -30.81 29.96 -4.36
N VAL A 555 -31.15 31.24 -4.39
CA VAL A 555 -32.00 31.90 -3.39
C VAL A 555 -33.27 32.39 -4.08
N THR A 556 -34.41 31.82 -3.72
CA THR A 556 -35.72 32.18 -4.26
C THR A 556 -36.52 32.91 -3.20
N TRP A 557 -36.81 34.18 -3.44
CA TRP A 557 -37.73 34.95 -2.62
C TRP A 557 -39.18 34.70 -3.05
N GLU A 558 -40.02 34.47 -2.05
CA GLU A 558 -41.46 34.33 -2.14
C GLU A 558 -42.11 35.19 -1.03
N PRO A 559 -43.40 35.52 -1.13
CA PRO A 559 -44.07 36.26 -0.06
C PRO A 559 -43.93 35.57 1.30
N ARG A 560 -43.29 36.25 2.26
CA ARG A 560 -43.03 35.81 3.64
C ARG A 560 -41.99 34.69 3.82
N GLN A 561 -41.29 34.25 2.77
CA GLN A 561 -40.24 33.26 2.89
C GLN A 561 -39.16 33.37 1.82
N VAL A 562 -37.98 32.84 2.13
CA VAL A 562 -36.88 32.68 1.19
C VAL A 562 -36.44 31.23 1.18
N LEU A 563 -36.44 30.62 0.00
CA LEU A 563 -35.94 29.28 -0.25
C LEU A 563 -34.47 29.37 -0.65
N ILE A 564 -33.62 28.58 -0.01
CA ILE A 564 -32.21 28.45 -0.34
C ILE A 564 -32.00 27.02 -0.81
N GLU A 565 -31.46 26.83 -2.00
CA GLU A 565 -31.24 25.53 -2.64
C GLU A 565 -29.82 25.44 -3.22
N TRP A 566 -29.11 24.35 -2.91
CA TRP A 566 -27.74 24.11 -3.39
C TRP A 566 -27.44 22.61 -3.45
N GLN A 567 -26.46 22.23 -4.28
CA GLN A 567 -25.85 20.89 -4.22
C GLN A 567 -24.89 20.86 -3.03
N SER A 568 -25.08 19.94 -2.09
CA SER A 568 -24.33 19.88 -0.84
C SER A 568 -22.90 19.37 -1.05
N ASN A 569 -21.96 20.14 -0.55
CA ASN A 569 -20.54 19.86 -0.44
C ASN A 569 -19.92 20.89 0.54
N PRO A 570 -18.71 20.64 1.08
CA PRO A 570 -18.16 21.49 2.14
C PRO A 570 -18.08 23.00 1.80
N VAL A 571 -17.91 23.34 0.52
CA VAL A 571 -17.77 24.74 0.07
C VAL A 571 -19.15 25.38 -0.10
N SER A 572 -20.07 24.72 -0.79
CA SER A 572 -21.42 25.22 -1.00
C SER A 572 -22.24 25.26 0.29
N ASP A 573 -22.02 24.33 1.23
CA ASP A 573 -22.68 24.32 2.53
C ASP A 573 -22.28 25.56 3.34
N MET A 574 -20.97 25.89 3.37
CA MET A 574 -20.48 27.13 3.97
C MET A 574 -21.10 28.37 3.34
N PHE A 575 -21.23 28.40 2.01
CA PHE A 575 -21.89 29.51 1.32
C PHE A 575 -23.39 29.58 1.64
N ALA A 576 -24.07 28.44 1.73
CA ALA A 576 -25.48 28.39 2.10
C ALA A 576 -25.71 28.88 3.55
N ASP A 577 -24.85 28.50 4.49
CA ASP A 577 -24.88 28.98 5.88
C ASP A 577 -24.65 30.50 5.96
N ALA A 578 -23.71 31.03 5.18
CA ALA A 578 -23.47 32.46 5.10
C ALA A 578 -24.70 33.20 4.55
N VAL A 579 -25.31 32.68 3.48
CA VAL A 579 -26.54 33.21 2.90
C VAL A 579 -27.69 33.17 3.89
N GLN A 580 -27.88 32.05 4.60
CA GLN A 580 -28.90 31.89 5.63
C GLN A 580 -28.72 32.91 6.77
N THR A 581 -27.49 33.04 7.29
CA THR A 581 -27.15 33.96 8.37
C THR A 581 -27.50 35.40 8.00
N VAL A 582 -27.22 35.78 6.75
CA VAL A 582 -27.52 37.11 6.22
C VAL A 582 -29.03 37.36 6.14
N ILE A 583 -29.80 36.37 5.69
CA ILE A 583 -31.26 36.45 5.61
C ILE A 583 -31.87 36.60 7.01
N LEU A 584 -31.44 35.76 7.96
CA LEU A 584 -31.90 35.81 9.35
C LEU A 584 -31.56 37.15 10.01
N LYS A 585 -30.34 37.65 9.78
CA LYS A 585 -29.91 38.96 10.29
C LYS A 585 -30.74 40.09 9.70
N ALA A 586 -31.01 40.05 8.40
CA ALA A 586 -31.83 41.07 7.73
C ALA A 586 -33.26 41.10 8.25
N GLU A 587 -33.85 39.95 8.61
CA GLU A 587 -35.16 39.86 9.25
C GLU A 587 -35.14 40.42 10.69
N LEU A 588 -34.11 40.08 11.48
CA LEU A 588 -33.95 40.53 12.87
C LEU A 588 -33.71 42.04 12.99
N GLU A 589 -32.93 42.62 12.08
CA GLU A 589 -32.54 44.03 12.15
C GLU A 589 -33.63 45.00 11.69
N GLY A 590 -34.74 44.52 11.11
CA GLY A 590 -35.97 45.29 10.88
C GLY A 590 -35.73 46.72 10.38
N MET A 591 -35.01 46.90 9.28
CA MET A 591 -34.66 48.25 8.81
C MET A 591 -35.90 49.05 8.34
N PRO A 592 -35.98 50.36 8.62
CA PRO A 592 -37.00 51.22 8.04
C PRO A 592 -36.82 51.31 6.52
N TRP A 593 -37.71 50.63 5.80
CA TRP A 593 -37.82 50.48 4.33
C TRP A 593 -37.93 51.78 3.52
N GLN A 594 -38.00 52.95 4.17
CA GLN A 594 -38.22 54.24 3.49
C GLN A 594 -36.94 54.91 2.95
N SER A 595 -35.78 54.25 3.01
CA SER A 595 -34.53 54.85 2.51
C SER A 595 -33.48 53.85 1.99
N VAL A 596 -33.91 52.73 1.39
CA VAL A 596 -32.98 51.92 0.56
C VAL A 596 -32.75 52.69 -0.74
N PRO A 597 -31.52 53.16 -1.06
CA PRO A 597 -31.29 53.82 -2.33
C PRO A 597 -31.58 52.83 -3.45
N ALA A 598 -32.35 53.27 -4.46
CA ALA A 598 -32.32 52.58 -5.75
C ALA A 598 -30.85 52.46 -6.19
N PRO A 599 -30.43 51.33 -6.79
CA PRO A 599 -29.05 51.12 -7.18
C PRO A 599 -28.57 52.32 -7.99
N ALA A 600 -27.68 53.11 -7.40
CA ALA A 600 -27.22 54.35 -8.01
C ALA A 600 -26.57 54.00 -9.36
N ARG A 601 -27.05 54.60 -10.45
CA ARG A 601 -26.29 54.62 -11.71
C ARG A 601 -24.97 55.33 -11.39
N GLN A 602 -23.89 54.56 -11.31
CA GLN A 602 -22.55 55.05 -11.01
C GLN A 602 -22.14 56.13 -12.02
N ASP A 603 -21.56 57.22 -11.51
CA ASP A 603 -20.82 58.16 -12.32
C ASP A 603 -19.52 57.46 -12.77
N SER A 604 -19.57 56.80 -13.94
CA SER A 604 -18.48 55.97 -14.45
C SER A 604 -17.17 56.75 -14.62
N THR A 605 -17.27 58.08 -14.69
CA THR A 605 -16.17 59.01 -14.89
C THR A 605 -15.32 59.16 -13.62
N ALA A 606 -15.94 59.32 -12.44
CA ALA A 606 -15.21 59.48 -11.17
C ALA A 606 -14.47 58.19 -10.75
N PHE A 607 -15.09 57.03 -10.97
CA PHE A 607 -14.47 55.73 -10.71
C PHE A 607 -13.26 55.48 -11.60
N ARG A 608 -13.36 55.82 -12.89
CA ARG A 608 -12.26 55.66 -13.85
C ARG A 608 -11.06 56.53 -13.48
N THR A 609 -11.28 57.80 -13.14
CA THR A 609 -10.19 58.71 -12.76
C THR A 609 -9.46 58.20 -11.52
N ALA A 610 -10.20 57.85 -10.46
CA ALA A 610 -9.61 57.33 -9.23
C ALA A 610 -8.88 55.99 -9.45
N LEU A 611 -9.38 55.11 -10.34
CA LEU A 611 -8.72 53.84 -10.65
C LEU A 611 -7.40 54.05 -11.39
N LEU A 612 -7.37 54.98 -12.35
CA LEU A 612 -6.17 55.33 -13.10
C LEU A 612 -5.11 55.95 -12.19
N GLU A 613 -5.50 56.85 -11.29
CA GLU A 613 -4.59 57.46 -10.30
C GLU A 613 -4.03 56.40 -9.34
N THR A 614 -4.89 55.56 -8.76
CA THR A 614 -4.48 54.51 -7.82
C THR A 614 -3.51 53.52 -8.45
N LEU A 615 -3.78 53.06 -9.69
CA LEU A 615 -2.88 52.13 -10.38
C LEU A 615 -1.57 52.81 -10.81
N SER A 616 -1.61 54.10 -11.16
CA SER A 616 -0.40 54.87 -11.46
C SER A 616 0.48 55.09 -10.22
N GLU A 617 -0.13 55.30 -9.04
CA GLU A 617 0.61 55.39 -7.77
C GLU A 617 1.22 54.04 -7.36
N MET A 618 0.47 52.95 -7.54
CA MET A 618 0.93 51.62 -7.14
C MET A 618 2.05 51.07 -8.02
N PHE A 619 2.02 51.34 -9.31
CA PHE A 619 2.92 50.71 -10.29
C PHE A 619 3.85 51.69 -11.01
N GLY A 620 3.71 52.99 -10.78
CA GLY A 620 4.48 54.04 -11.44
C GLY A 620 3.71 54.75 -12.57
N PRO A 621 4.04 56.02 -12.87
CA PRO A 621 3.27 56.88 -13.77
C PRO A 621 3.29 56.43 -15.25
N ASP A 622 4.32 55.67 -15.66
CA ASP A 622 4.49 55.18 -17.04
C ASP A 622 3.88 53.78 -17.26
N SER A 623 3.36 53.17 -16.19
CA SER A 623 2.83 51.81 -16.20
C SER A 623 1.42 51.71 -16.79
N VAL A 624 0.70 52.82 -16.93
CA VAL A 624 -0.64 52.87 -17.53
C VAL A 624 -0.53 53.38 -18.97
N GLN A 625 -0.64 52.49 -19.95
CA GLN A 625 -0.54 52.81 -21.36
C GLN A 625 -1.93 52.92 -22.01
N GLY A 626 -2.12 53.97 -22.81
CA GLY A 626 -3.41 54.28 -23.43
C GLY A 626 -4.42 54.91 -22.48
N ARG A 627 -4.05 56.03 -21.82
CA ARG A 627 -4.98 56.81 -20.97
C ARG A 627 -6.31 57.05 -21.73
N PRO A 628 -7.45 56.58 -21.21
CA PRO A 628 -8.73 56.85 -21.85
C PRO A 628 -9.01 58.35 -21.83
N ASP A 629 -9.28 58.93 -23.00
CA ASP A 629 -9.68 60.33 -23.15
C ASP A 629 -10.96 60.56 -22.34
N PRO A 630 -10.99 61.51 -21.37
CA PRO A 630 -12.16 61.76 -20.54
C PRO A 630 -13.42 62.16 -21.32
N ARG A 631 -13.30 62.46 -22.63
CA ARG A 631 -14.42 62.77 -23.53
C ARG A 631 -14.79 61.62 -24.49
N LYS A 632 -14.04 60.51 -24.53
CA LYS A 632 -14.35 59.33 -25.37
C LYS A 632 -14.55 58.08 -24.52
N SER A 633 -15.58 57.33 -24.88
CA SER A 633 -16.10 56.13 -24.19
C SER A 633 -15.21 54.88 -24.28
N GLY A 634 -13.90 55.00 -24.06
CA GLY A 634 -13.02 53.83 -23.95
C GLY A 634 -13.23 53.12 -22.61
N LEU A 635 -13.62 51.84 -22.64
CA LEU A 635 -13.87 51.02 -21.43
C LEU A 635 -12.64 50.22 -20.99
N THR A 636 -11.63 50.08 -21.86
CA THR A 636 -10.44 49.28 -21.62
C THR A 636 -9.16 50.13 -21.70
N PHE A 637 -8.17 49.81 -20.87
CA PHE A 637 -6.80 50.33 -20.96
C PHE A 637 -5.79 49.24 -20.61
N GLN A 638 -4.53 49.43 -21.03
CA GLN A 638 -3.47 48.48 -20.75
C GLN A 638 -2.58 48.96 -19.60
N LEU A 639 -2.32 48.05 -18.66
CA LEU A 639 -1.37 48.25 -17.57
C LEU A 639 -0.13 47.40 -17.84
N VAL A 640 1.02 48.03 -18.00
CA VAL A 640 2.32 47.38 -18.21
C VAL A 640 3.12 47.46 -16.92
N VAL A 641 3.35 46.33 -16.27
CA VAL A 641 4.16 46.24 -15.04
C VAL A 641 5.33 45.30 -15.30
N ARG A 642 6.56 45.83 -15.26
CA ARG A 642 7.79 45.04 -15.46
C ARG A 642 7.77 44.16 -16.73
N ASN A 643 7.42 44.75 -17.88
CA ASN A 643 7.25 44.10 -19.19
C ASN A 643 6.07 43.12 -19.33
N ARG A 644 5.19 42.99 -18.33
CA ARG A 644 3.97 42.16 -18.42
C ARG A 644 2.76 43.04 -18.67
N GLN A 645 1.91 42.64 -19.60
CA GLN A 645 0.71 43.38 -20.00
C GLN A 645 -0.53 42.82 -19.32
N VAL A 646 -1.29 43.70 -18.67
CA VAL A 646 -2.59 43.40 -18.07
C VAL A 646 -3.63 44.27 -18.76
N GLU A 647 -4.63 43.64 -19.35
CA GLU A 647 -5.76 44.35 -19.93
C GLU A 647 -6.83 44.58 -18.85
N VAL A 648 -7.22 45.83 -18.66
CA VAL A 648 -8.19 46.24 -17.62
C VAL A 648 -9.44 46.79 -18.29
N ASP A 649 -10.56 46.09 -18.12
CA ASP A 649 -11.89 46.54 -18.54
C ASP A 649 -12.63 47.18 -17.36
N THR A 650 -12.78 48.50 -17.43
CA THR A 650 -13.48 49.32 -16.43
C THR A 650 -15.00 49.18 -16.48
N GLY A 651 -15.57 48.67 -17.57
CA GLY A 651 -17.01 48.40 -17.72
C GLY A 651 -17.40 47.04 -17.15
N ARG A 652 -16.59 46.01 -17.43
CA ARG A 652 -16.80 44.64 -16.92
C ARG A 652 -16.14 44.40 -15.55
N LEU A 653 -15.31 45.33 -15.09
CA LEU A 653 -14.53 45.24 -13.84
C LEU A 653 -13.62 44.01 -13.81
N THR A 654 -13.08 43.66 -14.98
CA THR A 654 -12.21 42.51 -15.16
C THR A 654 -10.80 42.97 -15.50
N ALA A 655 -9.81 42.30 -14.93
CA ALA A 655 -8.45 42.32 -15.43
C ALA A 655 -8.07 40.93 -15.95
N THR A 656 -7.35 40.89 -17.06
CA THR A 656 -6.86 39.66 -17.71
C THR A 656 -5.37 39.80 -18.01
N CYS A 657 -4.59 38.80 -17.59
CA CYS A 657 -3.17 38.67 -17.88
C CYS A 657 -2.87 37.20 -18.15
N GLU A 658 -2.40 36.87 -19.35
CA GLU A 658 -2.08 35.47 -19.73
C GLU A 658 -0.80 34.96 -19.05
N GLU A 659 0.09 35.86 -18.64
CA GLU A 659 1.44 35.53 -18.17
C GLU A 659 1.62 35.55 -16.64
N ASP A 660 0.68 36.13 -15.88
CA ASP A 660 0.85 36.37 -14.43
C ASP A 660 -0.47 36.41 -13.65
N ALA A 661 -0.87 35.25 -13.13
CA ALA A 661 -2.07 35.09 -12.29
C ALA A 661 -2.04 35.91 -10.97
N PRO A 662 -0.92 35.97 -10.22
CA PRO A 662 -0.79 36.86 -9.05
C PRO A 662 -1.05 38.33 -9.36
N LEU A 663 -0.45 38.85 -10.44
CA LEU A 663 -0.63 40.25 -10.85
C LEU A 663 -2.07 40.52 -11.28
N GLN A 664 -2.68 39.61 -12.04
CA GLN A 664 -4.10 39.68 -12.40
C GLN A 664 -5.00 39.77 -11.16
N GLN A 665 -4.73 38.96 -10.15
CA GLN A 665 -5.52 38.93 -8.92
C GLN A 665 -5.33 40.19 -8.07
N LEU A 666 -4.12 40.75 -8.05
CA LEU A 666 -3.82 42.01 -7.37
C LEU A 666 -4.58 43.18 -8.01
N VAL A 667 -4.53 43.30 -9.35
CA VAL A 667 -5.24 44.35 -10.09
C VAL A 667 -6.76 44.21 -9.92
N ARG A 668 -7.31 42.99 -9.98
CA ARG A 668 -8.74 42.74 -9.67
C ARG A 668 -9.12 43.17 -8.25
N THR A 669 -8.23 42.93 -7.28
CA THR A 669 -8.47 43.32 -5.88
C THR A 669 -8.52 44.83 -5.73
N VAL A 670 -7.65 45.57 -6.41
CA VAL A 670 -7.65 47.04 -6.41
C VAL A 670 -8.94 47.58 -7.03
N ILE A 671 -9.35 47.06 -8.20
CA ILE A 671 -10.60 47.45 -8.87
C ILE A 671 -11.81 47.26 -7.94
N ASN A 672 -11.88 46.11 -7.25
CA ASN A 672 -12.98 45.78 -6.35
C ASN A 672 -12.97 46.65 -5.07
N ARG A 673 -11.81 46.88 -4.46
CA ARG A 673 -11.69 47.74 -3.27
C ARG A 673 -12.06 49.19 -3.58
N LEU A 674 -11.57 49.73 -4.69
CA LEU A 674 -11.87 51.09 -5.11
C LEU A 674 -13.37 51.27 -5.40
N ARG A 675 -14.01 50.25 -5.96
CA ARG A 675 -15.45 50.23 -6.22
C ARG A 675 -16.25 50.28 -4.93
N GLN A 676 -15.81 49.56 -3.89
CA GLN A 676 -16.45 49.59 -2.58
C GLN A 676 -16.29 50.95 -1.87
N VAL A 677 -15.15 51.62 -2.05
CA VAL A 677 -14.88 52.94 -1.43
C VAL A 677 -15.68 54.06 -2.11
N LEU A 678 -15.94 53.98 -3.41
CA LEU A 678 -16.67 55.00 -4.18
C LEU A 678 -18.20 54.82 -4.21
N LEU A 679 -18.73 53.80 -3.53
CA LEU A 679 -20.15 53.79 -3.13
C LEU A 679 -20.38 54.87 -2.07
N PRO A 680 -21.38 55.76 -2.19
CA PRO A 680 -21.55 56.84 -1.22
C PRO A 680 -21.76 56.27 0.20
N PRO A 681 -21.04 56.74 1.23
CA PRO A 681 -21.33 56.38 2.60
C PRO A 681 -22.63 57.09 3.03
N LEU A 682 -23.72 56.34 3.13
CA LEU A 682 -25.02 56.78 3.66
C LEU A 682 -24.93 57.44 5.06
N LEU A 683 -23.86 57.19 5.81
CA LEU A 683 -23.62 57.72 7.16
C LEU A 683 -23.46 59.25 7.22
N GLU A 684 -22.91 59.90 6.18
CA GLU A 684 -22.76 61.36 6.17
C GLU A 684 -24.07 62.10 5.88
N LYS A 685 -24.96 61.52 5.09
CA LYS A 685 -26.30 62.10 4.83
C LYS A 685 -27.22 61.97 6.04
N LEU A 686 -27.10 60.91 6.84
CA LEU A 686 -27.86 60.74 8.08
C LEU A 686 -27.41 61.72 9.18
N LYS A 687 -26.12 62.06 9.27
CA LYS A 687 -25.61 63.07 10.22
C LYS A 687 -26.13 64.49 9.95
N LYS A 688 -26.39 64.86 8.68
CA LYS A 688 -26.88 66.20 8.32
C LYS A 688 -28.39 66.40 8.49
N LEU A 689 -29.16 65.32 8.66
CA LEU A 689 -30.62 65.37 8.85
C LEU A 689 -31.05 65.36 10.33
N GLY A 690 -30.13 65.08 11.26
CA GLY A 690 -30.42 64.99 12.70
C GLY A 690 -30.14 66.26 13.52
N SER A 691 -29.82 67.40 12.91
CA SER A 691 -29.50 68.64 13.65
C SER A 691 -30.41 69.80 13.22
N ARG A 692 -31.59 69.90 13.86
CA ARG A 692 -32.35 71.14 14.04
C ARG A 692 -33.40 70.97 15.16
N ASP A 693 -33.27 71.86 16.16
CA ASP A 693 -34.22 72.33 17.19
C ASP A 693 -34.72 71.32 18.27
N GLY A 694 -34.72 71.58 19.58
CA GLY A 694 -34.33 72.74 20.40
C GLY A 694 -34.70 72.54 21.90
N ALA A 695 -34.02 73.30 22.80
CA ALA A 695 -34.35 73.70 24.21
C ALA A 695 -34.66 72.60 25.27
N GLU A 696 -34.39 72.71 26.59
CA GLU A 696 -33.73 73.65 27.52
C GLU A 696 -33.63 72.92 28.90
N GLY A 697 -32.68 73.33 29.76
CA GLY A 697 -32.62 73.05 31.22
C GLY A 697 -32.05 71.68 31.61
N THR A 698 -31.17 71.50 32.60
CA THR A 698 -30.72 72.36 33.71
C THR A 698 -29.44 71.74 34.31
N SER A 699 -28.55 72.60 34.79
CA SER A 699 -27.29 72.29 35.49
C SER A 699 -27.41 71.23 36.61
N MET A 700 -26.49 70.26 36.66
CA MET A 700 -25.94 69.76 37.93
C MET A 700 -24.43 69.46 37.81
N THR A 701 -23.77 69.83 38.91
CA THR A 701 -22.37 69.77 39.34
C THR A 701 -21.59 68.50 39.01
N PHE A 702 -20.28 68.70 38.75
CA PHE A 702 -19.27 67.68 38.48
C PHE A 702 -19.04 66.73 39.66
N ASP A 703 -19.26 65.43 39.45
CA ASP A 703 -18.56 64.37 40.17
C ASP A 703 -17.28 64.02 39.40
N ILE A 704 -16.15 63.98 40.10
CA ILE A 704 -14.83 63.66 39.55
C ILE A 704 -14.81 62.16 39.25
N ASN A 705 -15.27 61.77 38.06
CA ASN A 705 -15.22 60.38 37.61
C ASN A 705 -13.85 60.09 37.00
N GLU A 706 -13.17 59.03 37.46
CA GLU A 706 -11.88 58.62 36.91
C GLU A 706 -12.09 58.01 35.50
N PRO A 707 -11.36 58.48 34.46
CA PRO A 707 -11.52 57.96 33.11
C PRO A 707 -10.99 56.53 32.99
N VAL A 708 -11.74 55.68 32.29
CA VAL A 708 -11.37 54.31 31.98
C VAL A 708 -10.97 54.23 30.51
N ILE A 709 -9.72 53.84 30.26
CA ILE A 709 -9.12 53.76 28.93
C ILE A 709 -8.70 52.31 28.66
N VAL A 710 -8.91 51.82 27.45
CA VAL A 710 -8.38 50.52 27.01
C VAL A 710 -7.20 50.76 26.09
N ASN A 711 -6.04 50.22 26.45
CA ASN A 711 -4.86 50.20 25.60
C ASN A 711 -4.82 48.89 24.82
N VAL A 712 -4.80 48.98 23.50
CA VAL A 712 -4.75 47.83 22.58
C VAL A 712 -3.37 47.76 21.95
N TYR A 713 -2.73 46.60 22.06
CA TYR A 713 -1.40 46.32 21.53
C TYR A 713 -1.48 45.31 20.40
N ASP A 714 -0.69 45.57 19.35
CA ASP A 714 -0.51 44.70 18.19
C ASP A 714 0.57 43.66 18.51
N MET A 715 0.24 42.37 18.38
CA MET A 715 1.20 41.26 18.48
C MET A 715 1.80 40.99 17.10
N TYR A 716 2.77 41.82 16.71
CA TYR A 716 3.15 42.00 15.31
C TYR A 716 3.84 40.77 14.68
N TRP A 717 4.57 39.95 15.47
CA TRP A 717 5.15 38.70 14.97
C TRP A 717 4.06 37.66 14.67
N THR A 718 3.10 37.51 15.58
CA THR A 718 1.96 36.58 15.45
C THR A 718 1.01 37.01 14.33
N ASN A 719 0.81 38.32 14.16
CA ASN A 719 0.01 38.89 13.06
C ASN A 719 0.66 38.73 11.70
N GLY A 720 1.98 38.57 11.61
CA GLY A 720 2.65 38.17 10.37
C GLY A 720 2.18 36.81 9.85
N TYR A 721 1.83 35.88 10.77
CA TYR A 721 1.37 34.53 10.45
C TYR A 721 -0.14 34.49 10.10
N THR A 722 -0.96 35.27 10.81
CA THR A 722 -2.43 35.28 10.61
C THR A 722 -2.93 36.34 9.63
N ASN A 723 -2.06 37.21 9.11
CA ASN A 723 -2.42 38.26 8.14
C ASN A 723 -3.06 37.70 6.86
N ASN A 724 -2.60 36.53 6.39
CA ASN A 724 -3.18 35.85 5.22
C ASN A 724 -4.61 35.34 5.46
N LEU A 725 -5.02 35.17 6.73
CA LEU A 725 -6.36 34.76 7.14
C LEU A 725 -7.28 35.95 7.44
N GLY A 726 -6.77 37.19 7.38
CA GLY A 726 -7.55 38.41 7.63
C GLY A 726 -7.99 38.63 9.08
N VAL A 727 -7.34 37.95 10.04
CA VAL A 727 -7.66 38.01 11.47
C VAL A 727 -6.45 38.52 12.26
N GLY A 728 -6.58 39.71 12.86
CA GLY A 728 -5.57 40.27 13.75
C GLY A 728 -5.73 39.76 15.19
N ILE A 729 -4.61 39.45 15.81
CA ILE A 729 -4.41 39.07 17.21
C ILE A 729 -3.97 40.32 17.96
N TYR A 730 -4.74 40.68 18.97
CA TYR A 730 -4.53 41.87 19.79
C TYR A 730 -4.47 41.51 21.26
N HIS A 731 -3.63 42.23 21.98
CA HIS A 731 -3.59 42.24 23.43
C HIS A 731 -4.26 43.51 23.95
N SER A 732 -4.98 43.43 25.06
CA SER A 732 -5.63 44.59 25.67
C SER A 732 -5.35 44.69 27.17
N GLY A 733 -5.11 45.92 27.63
CA GLY A 733 -5.06 46.29 29.04
C GLY A 733 -6.08 47.40 29.37
N VAL A 734 -6.62 47.39 30.58
CA VAL A 734 -7.57 48.40 31.06
C VAL A 734 -6.86 49.34 32.04
N GLN A 735 -6.78 50.61 31.68
CA GLN A 735 -6.16 51.68 32.44
C GLN A 735 -7.19 52.44 33.26
N VAL A 736 -6.93 52.54 34.57
CA VAL A 736 -7.71 53.31 35.55
C VAL A 736 -6.80 53.66 36.75
N TYR A 737 -6.92 54.85 37.35
CA TYR A 737 -6.04 55.32 38.44
C TYR A 737 -4.55 55.20 38.12
N ASN A 738 -4.18 55.54 36.89
CA ASN A 738 -2.80 55.49 36.39
C ASN A 738 -2.12 54.10 36.51
N ARG A 739 -2.90 53.03 36.58
CA ARG A 739 -2.47 51.63 36.51
C ARG A 739 -3.16 50.94 35.37
N GLU A 740 -2.43 50.13 34.61
CA GLU A 740 -3.00 49.31 33.55
C GLU A 740 -3.05 47.85 33.98
N TYR A 741 -4.27 47.32 34.09
CA TYR A 741 -4.53 45.94 34.47
C TYR A 741 -4.65 45.07 33.21
N THR A 742 -3.91 43.98 33.18
CA THR A 742 -3.91 43.04 32.05
C THR A 742 -3.83 41.59 32.56
N TYR A 743 -3.97 40.63 31.64
CA TYR A 743 -4.01 39.20 31.94
C TYR A 743 -3.11 38.40 30.99
N GLY A 744 -2.28 37.52 31.57
CA GLY A 744 -1.33 36.68 30.85
C GLY A 744 -1.26 35.25 31.39
N GLY A 745 -0.68 34.35 30.60
CA GLY A 745 -0.57 32.94 30.95
C GLY A 745 0.75 32.61 31.65
N HIS A 746 0.69 31.75 32.66
CA HIS A 746 1.85 31.15 33.31
C HIS A 746 1.50 29.79 33.95
N PRO A 747 2.47 28.88 34.19
CA PRO A 747 2.20 27.53 34.71
C PRO A 747 1.54 27.45 36.10
N SER A 748 1.69 28.47 36.94
CA SER A 748 1.15 28.48 38.32
C SER A 748 -0.38 28.61 38.37
N GLU A 749 -1.01 28.03 39.40
CA GLU A 749 -2.45 28.19 39.70
C GLU A 749 -2.83 29.57 40.26
N THR A 750 -1.85 30.47 40.44
CA THR A 750 -2.09 31.85 40.89
C THR A 750 -2.80 32.69 39.83
N SER A 751 -3.36 33.84 40.25
CA SER A 751 -3.97 34.82 39.35
C SER A 751 -2.99 35.21 38.24
N GLY A 752 -3.44 35.15 36.98
CA GLY A 752 -2.66 35.63 35.83
C GLY A 752 -2.84 37.12 35.58
N ILE A 753 -3.58 37.83 36.45
CA ILE A 753 -3.79 39.28 36.36
C ILE A 753 -2.57 39.99 36.94
N PHE A 754 -1.99 40.91 36.18
CA PHE A 754 -0.88 41.74 36.60
C PHE A 754 -1.07 43.19 36.15
N THR A 755 -0.31 44.09 36.75
CA THR A 755 -0.33 45.51 36.43
C THR A 755 0.97 45.93 35.75
N ILE A 756 0.84 46.82 34.77
CA ILE A 756 1.98 47.47 34.10
C ILE A 756 1.83 48.98 34.17
N ALA A 757 2.93 49.69 33.92
CA ALA A 757 2.85 51.13 33.66
C ALA A 757 1.98 51.38 32.41
N PRO A 758 1.06 52.37 32.42
CA PRO A 758 0.18 52.61 31.29
C PRO A 758 0.93 52.81 29.97
N GLN A 759 0.47 52.14 28.92
CA GLN A 759 1.06 52.19 27.57
C GLN A 759 2.49 51.60 27.47
N ASN A 760 3.00 50.97 28.54
CA ASN A 760 4.35 50.42 28.54
C ASN A 760 4.40 49.02 27.89
N ALA A 761 4.60 49.01 26.56
CA ALA A 761 4.73 47.77 25.81
C ALA A 761 6.00 46.97 26.15
N GLU A 762 7.05 47.60 26.69
CA GLU A 762 8.31 46.90 27.03
C GLU A 762 8.12 45.91 28.18
N GLU A 763 7.24 46.23 29.14
CA GLU A 763 6.88 45.32 30.26
C GLU A 763 6.08 44.10 29.81
N LEU A 764 5.42 44.15 28.65
CA LEU A 764 4.71 43.01 28.04
C LEU A 764 5.66 42.12 27.22
N GLY A 765 6.83 42.63 26.85
CA GLY A 765 7.85 41.95 26.04
C GLY A 765 8.02 42.54 24.64
N GLU A 766 9.12 42.17 23.98
CA GLU A 766 9.56 42.78 22.71
C GLU A 766 8.53 42.65 21.57
N ASN A 767 7.61 41.69 21.65
CA ASN A 767 6.62 41.37 20.61
C ASN A 767 5.33 42.21 20.63
N PHE A 768 5.23 43.19 21.53
CA PHE A 768 4.05 44.05 21.67
C PHE A 768 4.33 45.47 21.22
N LYS A 769 3.38 46.07 20.49
CA LYS A 769 3.43 47.50 20.13
C LYS A 769 2.08 48.15 20.35
N LEU A 770 2.03 49.28 21.06
CA LEU A 770 0.78 50.01 21.27
C LEU A 770 0.17 50.40 19.91
N LYS A 771 -1.07 49.98 19.69
CA LYS A 771 -1.83 50.23 18.46
C LYS A 771 -2.74 51.44 18.61
N THR A 772 -3.52 51.47 19.69
CA THR A 772 -4.45 52.57 19.98
C THR A 772 -4.88 52.53 21.43
N SER A 773 -5.25 53.69 21.98
CA SER A 773 -5.92 53.82 23.27
C SER A 773 -7.36 54.27 23.03
N ILE A 774 -8.32 53.61 23.67
CA ILE A 774 -9.75 53.82 23.44
C ILE A 774 -10.39 54.26 24.76
N PRO A 775 -10.84 55.53 24.89
CA PRO A 775 -11.60 55.96 26.05
C PRO A 775 -13.00 55.33 25.99
N LEU A 776 -13.37 54.53 26.99
CA LEU A 776 -14.64 53.78 26.98
C LEU A 776 -15.67 54.28 28.00
N GLY A 777 -15.27 55.15 28.93
CA GLY A 777 -16.16 55.76 29.92
C GLY A 777 -15.40 56.29 31.12
N CYS A 778 -16.12 56.53 32.22
CA CYS A 778 -15.55 56.80 33.52
C CYS A 778 -16.10 55.81 34.55
N THR A 779 -15.39 55.61 35.65
CA THR A 779 -15.84 54.79 36.78
C THR A 779 -16.16 55.66 38.00
N HIS A 780 -17.10 55.19 38.81
CA HIS A 780 -17.45 55.76 40.12
C HIS A 780 -16.80 54.99 41.28
N LEU A 781 -16.12 53.87 40.98
CA LEU A 781 -15.47 53.03 41.98
C LEU A 781 -14.15 53.66 42.42
N SER A 782 -13.89 53.64 43.72
CA SER A 782 -12.60 54.00 44.30
C SER A 782 -11.51 52.99 43.93
N GLN A 783 -10.24 53.38 44.09
CA GLN A 783 -9.11 52.49 43.79
C GLN A 783 -9.13 51.20 44.64
N GLU A 784 -9.57 51.28 45.89
CA GLU A 784 -9.70 50.14 46.81
C GLU A 784 -10.77 49.15 46.31
N GLU A 785 -11.92 49.65 45.84
CA GLU A 785 -12.98 48.82 45.26
C GLU A 785 -12.54 48.16 43.94
N ILE A 786 -11.71 48.83 43.13
CA ILE A 786 -11.15 48.23 41.91
C ILE A 786 -10.17 47.10 42.26
N ASP A 787 -9.34 47.27 43.29
CA ASP A 787 -8.45 46.21 43.75
C ASP A 787 -9.25 44.99 44.27
N GLU A 788 -10.39 45.19 44.96
CA GLU A 788 -11.31 44.09 45.32
C GLU A 788 -11.90 43.38 44.08
N VAL A 789 -12.30 44.13 43.05
CA VAL A 789 -12.76 43.57 41.78
C VAL A 789 -11.65 42.72 41.13
N MET A 790 -10.39 43.16 41.19
CA MET A 790 -9.27 42.39 40.66
C MET A 790 -9.02 41.10 41.43
N VAL A 791 -9.15 41.12 42.77
CA VAL A 791 -9.04 39.91 43.60
C VAL A 791 -10.13 38.90 43.22
N ASN A 792 -11.36 39.36 42.99
CA ASN A 792 -12.47 38.50 42.59
C ASN A 792 -12.26 37.93 41.17
N LEU A 793 -11.92 38.78 40.19
CA LEU A 793 -11.60 38.34 38.83
C LEU A 793 -10.39 37.38 38.80
N GLY A 794 -9.42 37.55 39.71
CA GLY A 794 -8.25 36.68 39.84
C GLY A 794 -8.58 35.23 40.20
N GLN A 795 -9.73 34.97 40.82
CA GLN A 795 -10.22 33.60 41.05
C GLN A 795 -10.65 32.90 39.75
N LYS A 796 -11.10 33.68 38.75
CA LYS A 796 -11.58 33.19 37.45
C LYS A 796 -10.48 33.20 36.37
N PHE A 797 -9.57 34.16 36.44
CA PHE A 797 -8.50 34.36 35.47
C PHE A 797 -7.14 33.94 36.08
N THR A 798 -6.98 32.63 36.29
CA THR A 798 -5.69 32.06 36.73
C THR A 798 -4.71 31.98 35.57
N GLY A 799 -3.40 31.97 35.85
CA GLY A 799 -2.38 31.92 34.79
C GLY A 799 -2.42 30.62 33.98
N LYS A 800 -2.70 29.48 34.62
CA LYS A 800 -2.80 28.16 33.95
C LYS A 800 -3.98 28.06 32.98
N ASP A 801 -5.06 28.79 33.23
CA ASP A 801 -6.28 28.74 32.42
C ASP A 801 -6.19 29.64 31.18
N TYR A 802 -5.07 30.33 30.97
CA TYR A 802 -4.88 31.19 29.82
C TYR A 802 -4.95 30.38 28.53
N HIS A 803 -5.85 30.80 27.64
CA HIS A 803 -6.00 30.22 26.32
C HIS A 803 -6.23 31.30 25.27
N LEU A 804 -5.40 31.32 24.22
CA LEU A 804 -5.38 32.38 23.21
C LEU A 804 -6.76 32.63 22.57
N THR A 805 -7.58 31.59 22.38
CA THR A 805 -8.90 31.68 21.74
C THR A 805 -10.08 31.59 22.71
N ARG A 806 -9.91 31.08 23.94
CA ARG A 806 -11.03 30.76 24.84
C ARG A 806 -11.04 31.59 26.12
N GLN A 807 -9.88 32.00 26.62
CA GLN A 807 -9.73 32.76 27.85
C GLN A 807 -8.42 33.55 27.80
N ASN A 808 -8.47 34.73 27.18
CA ASN A 808 -7.31 35.58 26.91
C ASN A 808 -7.48 36.99 27.55
N CYS A 809 -6.48 37.85 27.39
CA CYS A 809 -6.49 39.24 27.85
C CYS A 809 -7.74 40.03 27.42
N ASN A 810 -8.25 39.83 26.20
CA ASN A 810 -9.44 40.53 25.71
C ASN A 810 -10.72 40.04 26.43
N HIS A 811 -10.80 38.77 26.81
CA HIS A 811 -11.91 38.29 27.64
C HIS A 811 -11.86 38.92 29.03
N PHE A 812 -10.67 39.00 29.63
CA PHE A 812 -10.46 39.66 30.91
C PHE A 812 -10.86 41.14 30.86
N SER A 813 -10.30 41.91 29.93
CA SER A 813 -10.60 43.34 29.79
C SER A 813 -12.09 43.58 29.54
N ASN A 814 -12.78 42.71 28.78
CA ASN A 814 -14.22 42.82 28.59
C ASN A 814 -15.04 42.55 29.86
N ASN A 815 -14.63 41.59 30.70
CA ASN A 815 -15.27 41.34 32.01
C ASN A 815 -15.03 42.50 32.97
N MET A 816 -13.80 43.04 33.00
CA MET A 816 -13.46 44.19 33.84
C MET A 816 -14.26 45.44 33.44
N LEU A 817 -14.33 45.77 32.15
CA LEU A 817 -15.07 46.94 31.65
C LEU A 817 -16.57 46.87 31.95
N ALA A 818 -17.15 45.66 31.86
CA ALA A 818 -18.55 45.44 32.21
C ALA A 818 -18.83 45.75 33.68
N ILE A 819 -17.88 45.48 34.58
CA ILE A 819 -18.01 45.74 36.02
C ILE A 819 -17.76 47.22 36.34
N ILE A 820 -16.66 47.81 35.86
CA ILE A 820 -16.22 49.12 36.34
C ILE A 820 -16.86 50.32 35.61
N CYS A 821 -17.35 50.14 34.38
CA CYS A 821 -17.94 51.23 33.59
C CYS A 821 -19.13 50.81 32.71
N ASN A 822 -19.66 49.60 32.92
CA ASN A 822 -20.77 49.01 32.15
C ASN A 822 -20.59 49.13 30.62
N SER A 823 -19.34 48.94 30.17
CA SER A 823 -18.95 49.02 28.76
C SER A 823 -18.39 47.69 28.28
N SER A 824 -18.14 47.58 26.98
CA SER A 824 -17.57 46.38 26.36
C SER A 824 -16.48 46.73 25.37
N LEU A 825 -15.54 45.82 25.17
CA LEU A 825 -14.51 45.97 24.16
C LEU A 825 -15.12 46.03 22.76
N PRO A 826 -14.58 46.88 21.87
CA PRO A 826 -14.94 46.83 20.45
C PRO A 826 -14.75 45.42 19.88
N LYS A 827 -15.77 44.91 19.17
CA LYS A 827 -15.81 43.52 18.67
C LYS A 827 -14.60 43.12 17.81
N TRP A 828 -13.91 44.08 17.20
CA TRP A 828 -12.72 43.81 16.38
C TRP A 828 -11.48 43.40 17.21
N VAL A 829 -11.41 43.78 18.48
CA VAL A 829 -10.25 43.54 19.35
C VAL A 829 -10.09 42.05 19.67
N ASN A 830 -11.20 41.31 19.84
CA ASN A 830 -11.19 39.86 20.13
C ASN A 830 -11.70 39.00 18.96
N ARG A 831 -11.47 39.45 17.71
CA ARG A 831 -12.03 38.81 16.51
C ARG A 831 -11.54 37.37 16.32
N LEU A 832 -10.29 37.07 16.70
CA LEU A 832 -9.75 35.70 16.63
C LEU A 832 -10.55 34.71 17.47
N ALA A 833 -10.83 35.05 18.72
CA ALA A 833 -11.63 34.18 19.60
C ALA A 833 -13.04 33.95 19.03
N THR A 834 -13.67 35.02 18.52
CA THR A 834 -15.01 34.93 17.91
C THR A 834 -15.03 34.05 16.66
N VAL A 835 -14.00 34.15 15.81
CA VAL A 835 -13.90 33.35 14.58
C VAL A 835 -13.52 31.90 14.91
N SER A 836 -12.60 31.67 15.85
CA SER A 836 -12.13 30.33 16.24
C SER A 836 -13.22 29.49 16.90
N THR A 837 -14.17 30.07 17.64
CA THR A 837 -15.31 29.32 18.21
C THR A 837 -16.34 28.91 17.16
N THR A 838 -16.39 29.62 16.04
CA THR A 838 -17.34 29.34 14.94
C THR A 838 -16.74 28.39 13.90
N VAL A 839 -15.40 28.29 13.83
CA VAL A 839 -14.66 27.55 12.81
C VAL A 839 -13.55 26.69 13.47
N PRO A 840 -13.81 25.41 13.79
CA PRO A 840 -12.91 24.58 14.60
C PRO A 840 -11.53 24.29 13.98
N PHE A 841 -11.38 24.43 12.65
CA PHE A 841 -10.11 24.16 11.98
C PHE A 841 -9.06 25.27 12.20
N ILE A 842 -9.48 26.49 12.55
CA ILE A 842 -8.55 27.62 12.76
C ILE A 842 -7.70 27.39 14.00
N GLU A 843 -8.25 26.77 15.04
CA GLU A 843 -7.50 26.36 16.24
C GLU A 843 -6.40 25.33 15.89
N ARG A 844 -6.64 24.45 14.90
CA ARG A 844 -5.64 23.47 14.42
C ARG A 844 -4.54 24.10 13.57
N ALA A 845 -4.76 25.28 13.02
CA ALA A 845 -3.79 26.01 12.19
C ALA A 845 -2.86 26.91 13.01
N ILE A 846 -3.16 27.11 14.30
CA ILE A 846 -2.32 27.86 15.24
C ILE A 846 -1.37 26.86 15.93
N PRO A 847 -0.04 27.14 15.99
CA PRO A 847 0.89 26.30 16.73
C PRO A 847 0.40 26.02 18.16
N LYS A 848 0.42 24.76 18.58
CA LYS A 848 -0.09 24.35 19.91
C LYS A 848 0.57 25.14 21.04
N GLU A 849 1.84 25.47 20.85
CA GLU A 849 2.69 26.27 21.74
C GLU A 849 2.15 27.68 22.02
N TRP A 850 1.32 28.23 21.13
CA TRP A 850 0.74 29.56 21.30
C TRP A 850 -0.66 29.53 21.93
N LEU A 851 -1.28 28.34 22.00
CA LEU A 851 -2.63 28.20 22.51
C LEU A 851 -2.69 28.22 24.04
N ARG A 852 -1.64 27.73 24.71
CA ARG A 852 -1.56 27.61 26.18
C ARG A 852 -0.14 27.92 26.68
N PRO A 853 0.01 28.38 27.93
CA PRO A 853 1.33 28.46 28.56
C PRO A 853 1.96 27.05 28.67
N GLN A 854 3.23 26.92 28.30
CA GLN A 854 3.95 25.63 28.34
C GLN A 854 4.46 25.32 29.75
N ASP A 855 4.33 24.06 30.17
CA ASP A 855 5.05 23.51 31.31
C ASP A 855 6.47 23.11 30.85
N GLY A 856 7.51 23.57 31.55
CA GLY A 856 8.91 23.35 31.18
C GLY A 856 9.41 21.89 31.26
N SER A 857 8.52 20.90 31.21
CA SER A 857 8.81 19.46 31.33
C SER A 857 8.56 18.65 30.05
N GLU A 858 8.14 19.25 28.93
CA GLU A 858 7.83 18.55 27.67
C GLU A 858 8.77 18.90 26.50
N LEU A 859 10.08 19.11 26.77
CA LEU A 859 11.06 19.48 25.73
C LEU A 859 12.09 18.40 25.36
N ASP A 860 11.95 17.16 25.84
CA ASP A 860 12.87 16.05 25.50
C ASP A 860 12.10 14.83 24.98
N ASP A 861 11.50 14.91 23.78
CA ASP A 861 11.28 13.75 22.90
C ASP A 861 10.77 14.23 21.52
N GLU A 862 11.70 14.50 20.61
CA GLU A 862 11.65 14.20 19.16
C GLU A 862 12.73 15.02 18.40
N PHE A 863 13.91 14.42 18.24
CA PHE A 863 14.82 14.67 17.11
C PHE A 863 15.50 13.37 16.69
#